data_AF-A0A1I0FRQ9-F1
#
_entry.id   AF-A0A1I0FRQ9-F1
#
_cell.length_a   1.000
_cell.length_b   1.000
_cell.length_c   1.000
_cell.angle_alpha   90.00
_cell.angle_beta   90.00
_cell.angle_gamma   90.00
#
_symmetry.space_group_name_H-M   'P 1'
#
loop_
_entity.id
_entity.type
_entity.pdbx_description
1 polymer ?
#
loop_
_entity_poly.entity_id
_entity_poly.type
_entity_poly.pdbx_seq_one_letter_code
_entity_poly.pdbx_strand_id
1 'polypeptide(L)'
;MSGAAGERGLWKHWTFDEGAGASALESVSGIRDEIGYVLNQAEFTDPCPPAWRRGVAGSGLLFDGYSTSIAHRIHKESETKYRSALSIGVWIAPRTYEWGHAGKLAAIVNRYDRERKQGFLLGMFRHGSWSFQVGLEGGDWREIWSPDGCELPKQEWSYVNAVFNGDEGELKLYLNGNEIASLPVPRGSRLAEATGTELLIGKNNHGSKLAGVFDLHMFSGIMDELKIYSRALSRDEVAASYQAMLDSAHGGIRPQLQYDDIKLDRTPLLTDRHRPQYHVSPPAHWMNEPHAPIYFDGQYHLFYQHNPQGPFFHHIHWGHWVSKDLVHWRDLPVALAPEKDRLAPDGIWSGSASYDAEGLPVLFFTAGNDSASPNQSVALARSTYSQDRDPDLVRWIKHPEPLIVQKQGMGLFGDFRDPFVWKDEDGWYALVGSGIEGGGGAALAFASEDMLHWTYKGPFHQADIHKFPYLGPVWELPVLLPLGANKQGKNKHLLLVSPVGAGADVEVFYWIGELDKRNLSFYPDQEEAQLIDVGDFHFTGPSGMADPQTGRNIVFTIAQGDRTSELEYQSGWAHNAGLPLSVYLREDGRLGIEPIRELQSLRGQKRLSLRDMSLAEANHLLKDVQGDMLEIQLELEPEGASRLGIKVRRSPDGEEETLLFYDWTTSTLAADRTRTTLHPGEKCRGIQGGRLELDGENLKLHIYLDRSMVEAYANGLKSLTTRVYPSRQDALGLEIWGEGTALVKSMDIWEMRSIWE
;
A
#
# COMPACT_ATOMS: atom_id res chain seq x y z
N MET A 1 43.38 -21.12 20.80
CA MET A 1 43.25 -22.22 19.81
C MET A 1 41.76 -22.52 19.54
N SER A 2 40.94 -21.51 19.24
CA SER A 2 39.47 -21.64 19.14
C SER A 2 38.90 -21.48 17.71
N GLY A 3 39.70 -21.12 16.71
CA GLY A 3 39.21 -20.85 15.35
C GLY A 3 38.94 -22.09 14.48
N ALA A 4 39.56 -23.24 14.75
CA ALA A 4 39.55 -24.37 13.80
C ALA A 4 38.39 -25.37 13.96
N ALA A 5 37.61 -25.30 15.06
CA ALA A 5 36.53 -26.26 15.31
C ALA A 5 35.20 -25.87 14.63
N GLY A 6 34.92 -24.57 14.51
CA GLY A 6 33.64 -24.04 13.99
C GLY A 6 33.45 -24.15 12.48
N GLU A 7 34.54 -24.29 11.71
CA GLU A 7 34.50 -24.38 10.24
C GLU A 7 34.48 -25.82 9.72
N ARG A 8 34.69 -26.82 10.59
CA ARG A 8 34.73 -28.22 10.17
C ARG A 8 33.38 -28.61 9.55
N GLY A 9 33.41 -29.10 8.31
CA GLY A 9 32.20 -29.53 7.61
C GLY A 9 31.29 -28.39 7.14
N LEU A 10 31.78 -27.14 7.16
CA LEU A 10 31.11 -26.02 6.49
C LEU A 10 31.06 -26.28 4.99
N TRP A 11 29.86 -26.27 4.43
CA TRP A 11 29.59 -26.55 3.02
C TRP A 11 29.42 -25.26 2.21
N LYS A 12 28.67 -24.30 2.76
CA LYS A 12 28.39 -23.01 2.14
C LYS A 12 28.30 -21.90 3.19
N HIS A 13 28.78 -20.70 2.86
CA HIS A 13 28.67 -19.53 3.74
C HIS A 13 28.59 -18.22 2.96
N TRP A 14 27.51 -17.48 3.17
CA TRP A 14 27.36 -16.09 2.77
C TRP A 14 27.42 -15.20 4.01
N THR A 15 28.44 -14.35 4.07
CA THR A 15 28.58 -13.35 5.15
C THR A 15 27.69 -12.14 4.92
N PHE A 16 27.37 -11.81 3.67
CA PHE A 16 26.65 -10.58 3.29
C PHE A 16 27.38 -9.27 3.67
N ASP A 17 28.69 -9.33 3.83
CA ASP A 17 29.56 -8.20 4.19
C ASP A 17 29.98 -7.31 3.01
N GLU A 18 29.48 -7.55 1.79
CA GLU A 18 29.86 -6.74 0.62
C GLU A 18 29.49 -5.26 0.77
N GLY A 19 28.37 -4.97 1.44
CA GLY A 19 27.91 -3.61 1.76
C GLY A 19 27.44 -2.77 0.55
N ALA A 20 27.65 -3.24 -0.68
CA ALA A 20 27.21 -2.59 -1.91
C ALA A 20 27.21 -3.55 -3.10
N GLY A 21 26.49 -3.17 -4.17
CA GLY A 21 26.49 -3.87 -5.46
C GLY A 21 25.42 -4.97 -5.58
N ALA A 22 25.40 -5.64 -6.73
CA ALA A 22 24.36 -6.59 -7.13
C ALA A 22 24.86 -8.05 -7.12
N SER A 23 25.77 -8.39 -6.21
CA SER A 23 26.31 -9.74 -6.11
C SER A 23 26.66 -10.10 -4.66
N ALA A 24 26.55 -11.38 -4.29
CA ALA A 24 26.95 -11.91 -3.00
C ALA A 24 27.99 -13.04 -3.18
N LEU A 25 28.97 -13.11 -2.29
CA LEU A 25 30.04 -14.10 -2.29
C LEU A 25 29.66 -15.32 -1.45
N GLU A 26 29.68 -16.50 -2.07
CA GLU A 26 29.73 -17.76 -1.36
C GLU A 26 31.19 -18.07 -1.00
N SER A 27 31.55 -17.79 0.25
CA SER A 27 32.94 -17.73 0.72
C SER A 27 33.68 -19.08 0.70
N VAL A 28 32.98 -20.22 0.73
CA VAL A 28 33.63 -21.55 0.76
C VAL A 28 34.15 -21.94 -0.62
N SER A 29 33.36 -21.73 -1.68
CA SER A 29 33.78 -22.00 -3.06
C SER A 29 34.41 -20.80 -3.77
N GLY A 30 34.25 -19.59 -3.24
CA GLY A 30 34.71 -18.34 -3.85
C GLY A 30 33.86 -17.89 -5.05
N ILE A 31 32.69 -18.52 -5.25
CA ILE A 31 31.75 -18.16 -6.31
C ILE A 31 31.00 -16.91 -5.90
N ARG A 32 30.87 -15.97 -6.83
CA ARG A 32 30.08 -14.76 -6.68
C ARG A 32 28.78 -14.93 -7.44
N ASP A 33 27.68 -14.97 -6.70
CA ASP A 33 26.33 -15.11 -7.26
C ASP A 33 25.74 -13.73 -7.54
N GLU A 34 25.05 -13.58 -8.67
CA GLU A 34 24.27 -12.37 -8.94
C GLU A 34 23.04 -12.34 -8.03
N ILE A 35 22.73 -11.17 -7.49
CA ILE A 35 21.51 -10.94 -6.72
C ILE A 35 20.41 -10.55 -7.70
N GLY A 36 19.38 -11.37 -7.84
CA GLY A 36 18.15 -10.96 -8.51
C GLY A 36 17.51 -9.83 -7.71
N TYR A 37 17.20 -8.72 -8.37
CA TYR A 37 16.52 -7.55 -7.81
C TYR A 37 15.96 -6.73 -8.98
N VAL A 38 14.72 -6.28 -8.89
CA VAL A 38 14.04 -5.72 -10.07
C VAL A 38 14.69 -4.41 -10.56
N LEU A 39 15.25 -3.59 -9.66
CA LEU A 39 15.85 -2.30 -10.04
C LEU A 39 17.30 -2.41 -10.51
N ASN A 40 17.91 -3.60 -10.53
CA ASN A 40 19.22 -3.80 -11.17
C ASN A 40 19.19 -3.40 -12.66
N GLN A 41 18.04 -3.59 -13.31
CA GLN A 41 17.76 -3.18 -14.69
C GLN A 41 16.45 -2.38 -14.72
N ALA A 42 16.40 -1.32 -13.91
CA ALA A 42 15.20 -0.51 -13.75
C ALA A 42 14.68 0.06 -15.09
N GLU A 43 13.36 -0.04 -15.31
CA GLU A 43 12.71 0.50 -16.50
C GLU A 43 12.35 1.99 -16.33
N PHE A 44 11.84 2.38 -15.16
CA PHE A 44 11.24 3.70 -14.94
C PHE A 44 12.11 4.67 -14.13
N THR A 45 13.10 4.16 -13.39
CA THR A 45 14.01 4.91 -12.53
C THR A 45 15.47 4.60 -12.88
N ASP A 46 16.41 5.24 -12.20
CA ASP A 46 17.83 4.95 -12.37
C ASP A 46 18.15 3.56 -11.83
N PRO A 47 18.90 2.71 -12.57
CA PRO A 47 19.30 1.41 -12.08
C PRO A 47 20.06 1.49 -10.77
N CYS A 48 19.66 0.69 -9.78
CA CYS A 48 20.31 0.65 -8.48
C CYS A 48 20.42 -0.79 -7.95
N PRO A 49 21.52 -1.12 -7.26
CA PRO A 49 21.67 -2.42 -6.63
C PRO A 49 20.70 -2.59 -5.45
N PRO A 50 20.45 -3.83 -4.99
CA PRO A 50 19.68 -4.07 -3.78
C PRO A 50 20.28 -3.37 -2.57
N ALA A 51 19.43 -3.06 -1.61
CA ALA A 51 19.82 -2.41 -0.38
C ALA A 51 20.67 -3.33 0.51
N TRP A 52 21.83 -2.83 0.91
CA TRP A 52 22.64 -3.39 1.99
C TRP A 52 22.38 -2.57 3.26
N ARG A 53 22.26 -3.26 4.39
CA ARG A 53 21.89 -2.68 5.70
C ARG A 53 22.88 -3.14 6.76
N ARG A 54 22.77 -2.57 7.96
CA ARG A 54 23.59 -3.02 9.09
C ARG A 54 23.23 -4.49 9.41
N GLY A 55 24.23 -5.37 9.33
CA GLY A 55 24.11 -6.77 9.70
C GLY A 55 24.18 -6.98 11.22
N VAL A 56 24.01 -8.23 11.66
CA VAL A 56 24.44 -8.63 13.00
C VAL A 56 25.97 -8.56 13.12
N ALA A 57 26.69 -8.77 12.02
CA ALA A 57 28.10 -8.48 11.86
C ALA A 57 28.28 -7.69 10.55
N GLY A 58 29.09 -6.63 10.56
CA GLY A 58 29.35 -5.86 9.33
C GLY A 58 28.08 -5.42 8.60
N SER A 59 27.82 -6.00 7.42
CA SER A 59 26.65 -5.70 6.58
C SER A 59 25.72 -6.90 6.45
N GLY A 60 24.44 -6.64 6.14
CA GLY A 60 23.45 -7.64 5.80
C GLY A 60 22.71 -7.27 4.52
N LEU A 61 22.16 -8.26 3.83
CA LEU A 61 21.39 -8.05 2.60
C LEU A 61 19.90 -7.89 2.94
N LEU A 62 19.29 -6.80 2.47
CA LEU A 62 17.86 -6.57 2.59
C LEU A 62 17.11 -7.25 1.44
N PHE A 63 16.22 -8.16 1.78
CA PHE A 63 15.27 -8.77 0.86
C PHE A 63 13.95 -7.98 0.87
N ASP A 64 13.51 -7.53 -0.30
CA ASP A 64 12.31 -6.71 -0.48
C ASP A 64 11.00 -7.47 -0.27
N GLY A 65 11.00 -8.80 -0.41
CA GLY A 65 9.80 -9.63 -0.29
C GLY A 65 9.13 -9.99 -1.62
N TYR A 66 9.66 -9.57 -2.78
CA TYR A 66 9.04 -9.95 -4.06
C TYR A 66 10.00 -10.04 -5.25
N SER A 67 11.22 -9.49 -5.17
CA SER A 67 12.18 -9.53 -6.28
C SER A 67 13.60 -9.89 -5.85
N THR A 68 13.97 -9.61 -4.60
CA THR A 68 15.32 -9.89 -4.09
C THR A 68 15.52 -11.39 -3.87
N SER A 69 16.48 -12.00 -4.56
CA SER A 69 16.83 -13.43 -4.36
C SER A 69 18.24 -13.75 -4.85
N ILE A 70 18.81 -14.85 -4.37
CA ILE A 70 20.08 -15.38 -4.88
C ILE A 70 19.87 -16.82 -5.35
N ALA A 71 20.35 -17.13 -6.54
CA ALA A 71 20.38 -18.49 -7.08
C ALA A 71 21.82 -18.97 -7.19
N HIS A 72 22.19 -19.95 -6.36
CA HIS A 72 23.53 -20.51 -6.34
C HIS A 72 23.59 -21.85 -7.08
N ARG A 73 24.45 -21.90 -8.11
CA ARG A 73 24.69 -23.12 -8.90
C ARG A 73 25.72 -24.03 -8.24
N ILE A 74 25.36 -25.29 -8.09
CA ILE A 74 26.27 -26.30 -7.54
C ILE A 74 27.03 -26.97 -8.70
N HIS A 75 28.19 -26.40 -9.06
CA HIS A 75 28.99 -26.80 -10.24
C HIS A 75 29.68 -28.18 -10.15
N LYS A 76 29.77 -28.77 -8.95
CA LYS A 76 30.20 -30.15 -8.73
C LYS A 76 29.15 -30.82 -7.85
N GLU A 77 28.09 -31.32 -8.47
CA GLU A 77 27.19 -32.23 -7.75
C GLU A 77 28.02 -33.41 -7.26
N SER A 78 28.10 -33.58 -5.94
CA SER A 78 28.78 -34.76 -5.41
C SER A 78 28.07 -35.99 -5.97
N GLU A 79 28.80 -37.02 -6.39
CA GLU A 79 28.20 -38.30 -6.81
C GLU A 79 27.28 -38.92 -5.73
N THR A 80 27.36 -38.43 -4.50
CA THR A 80 26.48 -38.75 -3.38
C THR A 80 25.05 -38.25 -3.63
N LYS A 81 24.16 -39.20 -3.92
CA LYS A 81 22.69 -39.01 -4.01
C LYS A 81 22.02 -38.71 -2.67
N TYR A 82 22.74 -38.94 -1.56
CA TYR A 82 22.19 -38.98 -0.21
C TYR A 82 23.17 -38.40 0.81
N ARG A 83 22.66 -37.77 1.88
CA ARG A 83 23.45 -37.28 3.03
C ARG A 83 22.93 -37.84 4.36
N SER A 84 23.82 -38.20 5.29
CA SER A 84 23.40 -38.54 6.67
C SER A 84 22.99 -37.33 7.48
N ALA A 85 23.53 -36.15 7.19
CA ALA A 85 23.33 -35.00 8.05
C ALA A 85 23.47 -33.68 7.31
N LEU A 86 22.79 -32.66 7.84
CA LEU A 86 22.78 -31.29 7.34
C LEU A 86 22.50 -30.36 8.53
N SER A 87 23.17 -29.21 8.59
CA SER A 87 22.77 -28.12 9.49
C SER A 87 22.76 -26.81 8.75
N ILE A 88 21.80 -25.95 9.07
CA ILE A 88 21.66 -24.61 8.50
C ILE A 88 21.57 -23.65 9.69
N GLY A 89 22.38 -22.60 9.69
CA GLY A 89 22.34 -21.51 10.67
C GLY A 89 22.34 -20.17 9.97
N VAL A 90 21.51 -19.23 10.40
CA VAL A 90 21.38 -17.91 9.76
C VAL A 90 20.82 -16.89 10.75
N TRP A 91 21.31 -15.66 10.66
CA TRP A 91 20.70 -14.53 11.34
C TRP A 91 19.69 -13.86 10.42
N ILE A 92 18.48 -13.66 10.92
CA ILE A 92 17.42 -12.99 10.18
C ILE A 92 16.71 -11.95 11.03
N ALA A 93 16.25 -10.89 10.38
CA ALA A 93 15.32 -9.92 10.94
C ALA A 93 14.16 -9.73 9.95
N PRO A 94 13.01 -10.40 10.16
CA PRO A 94 11.84 -10.26 9.30
C PRO A 94 11.26 -8.84 9.37
N ARG A 95 10.92 -8.24 8.23
CA ARG A 95 10.17 -6.96 8.20
C ARG A 95 8.67 -7.20 8.28
N THR A 96 8.19 -8.19 7.54
CA THR A 96 6.80 -8.60 7.47
C THR A 96 6.70 -10.11 7.28
N TYR A 97 5.50 -10.66 7.48
CA TYR A 97 5.19 -12.05 7.17
C TYR A 97 4.30 -12.11 5.94
N GLU A 98 4.48 -13.15 5.14
CA GLU A 98 3.55 -13.46 4.06
C GLU A 98 2.25 -14.08 4.57
N TRP A 99 1.25 -14.07 3.68
CA TRP A 99 -0.03 -14.75 3.88
C TRP A 99 0.07 -16.28 3.99
N GLY A 100 1.15 -16.91 3.53
CA GLY A 100 1.24 -18.37 3.51
C GLY A 100 0.30 -19.03 2.50
N HIS A 101 0.08 -18.38 1.36
CA HIS A 101 -0.76 -18.86 0.26
C HIS A 101 -0.44 -20.33 -0.11
N ALA A 102 -1.47 -21.15 -0.30
CA ALA A 102 -1.32 -22.59 -0.56
C ALA A 102 -0.50 -23.37 0.49
N GLY A 103 -0.35 -22.85 1.71
CA GLY A 103 0.35 -23.51 2.81
C GLY A 103 1.87 -23.63 2.62
N LYS A 104 2.48 -22.77 1.79
CA LYS A 104 3.92 -22.79 1.50
C LYS A 104 4.68 -21.77 2.34
N LEU A 105 5.97 -22.07 2.59
CA LEU A 105 6.86 -21.20 3.36
C LEU A 105 7.50 -20.14 2.47
N ALA A 106 7.54 -18.90 2.96
CA ALA A 106 8.49 -17.89 2.50
C ALA A 106 9.91 -18.36 2.80
N ALA A 107 10.66 -18.73 1.76
CA ALA A 107 11.90 -19.45 1.95
C ALA A 107 13.03 -18.52 2.40
N ILE A 108 13.71 -18.91 3.48
CA ILE A 108 14.99 -18.30 3.86
C ILE A 108 16.09 -18.88 2.97
N VAL A 109 16.17 -20.21 2.93
CA VAL A 109 17.04 -20.96 2.02
C VAL A 109 16.40 -22.30 1.67
N ASN A 110 16.51 -22.72 0.41
CA ASN A 110 16.02 -24.02 -0.01
C ASN A 110 16.82 -24.61 -1.17
N ARG A 111 16.67 -25.91 -1.31
CA ARG A 111 16.99 -26.68 -2.51
C ARG A 111 16.18 -27.96 -2.43
N TYR A 112 14.97 -27.97 -2.99
CA TYR A 112 14.05 -29.10 -2.87
C TYR A 112 13.24 -29.38 -4.13
N ASP A 113 12.74 -30.61 -4.22
CA ASP A 113 11.71 -31.03 -5.18
C ASP A 113 10.59 -31.69 -4.38
N ARG A 114 9.43 -31.04 -4.30
CA ARG A 114 8.31 -31.54 -3.49
C ARG A 114 7.70 -32.81 -4.06
N GLU A 115 7.64 -32.93 -5.38
CA GLU A 115 7.01 -34.08 -6.06
C GLU A 115 7.86 -35.34 -5.88
N ARG A 116 9.18 -35.19 -6.03
CA ARG A 116 10.16 -36.27 -5.79
C ARG A 116 10.48 -36.47 -4.32
N LYS A 117 10.02 -35.56 -3.45
CA LYS A 117 10.32 -35.51 -2.01
C LYS A 117 11.82 -35.57 -1.74
N GLN A 118 12.55 -34.66 -2.38
CA GLN A 118 14.01 -34.53 -2.28
C GLN A 118 14.37 -33.15 -1.74
N GLY A 119 15.52 -33.05 -1.07
CA GLY A 119 16.15 -31.82 -0.68
C GLY A 119 15.69 -31.28 0.67
N PHE A 120 15.83 -29.97 0.85
CA PHE A 120 15.51 -29.29 2.11
C PHE A 120 14.95 -27.88 1.88
N LEU A 121 14.20 -27.39 2.87
CA LEU A 121 13.63 -26.06 2.92
C LEU A 121 13.64 -25.56 4.37
N LEU A 122 14.27 -24.42 4.60
CA LEU A 122 14.12 -23.63 5.82
C LEU A 122 13.37 -22.34 5.45
N GLY A 123 12.25 -22.08 6.11
CA GLY A 123 11.44 -20.91 5.77
C GLY A 123 10.45 -20.50 6.85
N MET A 124 9.91 -19.31 6.67
CA MET A 124 8.91 -18.71 7.52
C MET A 124 7.52 -18.91 6.96
N PHE A 125 6.53 -18.88 7.84
CA PHE A 125 5.12 -18.90 7.53
C PHE A 125 4.42 -17.71 8.19
N ARG A 126 3.09 -17.72 8.14
CA ARG A 126 2.25 -16.69 8.73
C ARG A 126 2.61 -16.44 10.19
N HIS A 127 2.51 -15.18 10.58
CA HIS A 127 2.64 -14.71 11.96
C HIS A 127 3.94 -15.11 12.67
N GLY A 128 5.02 -15.29 11.92
CA GLY A 128 6.36 -15.59 12.46
C GLY A 128 6.60 -17.06 12.80
N SER A 129 5.60 -17.94 12.65
CA SER A 129 5.84 -19.39 12.70
C SER A 129 6.81 -19.80 11.58
N TRP A 130 7.61 -20.83 11.80
CA TRP A 130 8.63 -21.25 10.84
C TRP A 130 8.89 -22.75 10.89
N SER A 131 9.48 -23.27 9.82
CA SER A 131 9.66 -24.72 9.67
C SER A 131 10.93 -25.06 8.92
N PHE A 132 11.49 -26.21 9.30
CA PHE A 132 12.50 -26.92 8.53
C PHE A 132 11.90 -28.21 7.98
N GLN A 133 12.11 -28.45 6.69
CA GLN A 133 11.54 -29.58 5.98
C GLN A 133 12.62 -30.29 5.17
N VAL A 134 12.55 -31.63 5.13
CA VAL A 134 13.51 -32.47 4.39
C VAL A 134 12.82 -33.61 3.65
N GLY A 135 13.35 -33.93 2.48
CA GLY A 135 13.06 -35.13 1.73
C GLY A 135 14.03 -36.26 2.07
N LEU A 136 13.52 -37.44 2.40
CA LEU A 136 14.30 -38.61 2.80
C LEU A 136 14.38 -39.65 1.68
N GLU A 137 15.45 -40.44 1.71
CA GLU A 137 15.57 -41.69 0.97
C GLU A 137 14.33 -42.57 1.20
N GLY A 138 13.78 -43.12 0.11
CA GLY A 138 12.51 -43.88 0.15
C GLY A 138 11.26 -43.04 -0.16
N GLY A 139 11.39 -41.73 -0.38
CA GLY A 139 10.27 -40.88 -0.81
C GLY A 139 9.39 -40.44 0.34
N ASP A 140 10.00 -40.10 1.47
CA ASP A 140 9.34 -39.57 2.66
C ASP A 140 9.64 -38.08 2.81
N TRP A 141 8.63 -37.27 3.13
CA TRP A 141 8.81 -35.85 3.45
C TRP A 141 8.57 -35.65 4.94
N ARG A 142 9.48 -34.94 5.61
CA ARG A 142 9.41 -34.66 7.05
C ARG A 142 9.48 -33.17 7.29
N GLU A 143 8.66 -32.70 8.22
CA GLU A 143 8.52 -31.30 8.57
C GLU A 143 8.59 -31.17 10.09
N ILE A 144 9.41 -30.26 10.58
CA ILE A 144 9.42 -29.83 11.98
C ILE A 144 9.06 -28.34 12.01
N TRP A 145 8.15 -27.97 12.90
CA TRP A 145 7.63 -26.61 13.05
C TRP A 145 8.07 -26.03 14.39
N SER A 146 8.27 -24.73 14.44
CA SER A 146 8.46 -23.99 15.68
C SER A 146 7.23 -24.14 16.59
N PRO A 147 7.40 -24.44 17.89
CA PRO A 147 6.28 -24.45 18.82
C PRO A 147 5.72 -23.05 19.05
N ASP A 148 4.51 -22.97 19.60
CA ASP A 148 3.89 -21.72 20.03
C ASP A 148 4.80 -21.00 21.05
N GLY A 149 4.94 -19.68 20.90
CA GLY A 149 5.84 -18.84 21.71
C GLY A 149 7.28 -18.79 21.21
N CYS A 150 7.60 -19.48 20.11
CA CYS A 150 8.89 -19.44 19.43
C CYS A 150 8.80 -18.86 18.00
N GLU A 151 7.79 -18.01 17.76
CA GLU A 151 7.65 -17.24 16.54
C GLU A 151 8.82 -16.26 16.38
N LEU A 152 9.22 -16.03 15.12
CA LEU A 152 10.25 -15.06 14.77
C LEU A 152 9.65 -13.66 14.81
N PRO A 153 10.07 -12.76 15.71
CA PRO A 153 9.53 -11.41 15.80
C PRO A 153 9.86 -10.56 14.55
N LYS A 154 8.94 -9.66 14.17
CA LYS A 154 9.23 -8.60 13.19
C LYS A 154 10.23 -7.61 13.78
N GLN A 155 11.10 -7.06 12.93
CA GLN A 155 12.02 -5.97 13.26
C GLN A 155 12.99 -6.31 14.39
N GLU A 156 13.29 -7.59 14.58
CA GLU A 156 14.21 -8.07 15.60
C GLU A 156 15.09 -9.19 15.05
N TRP A 157 16.38 -9.16 15.43
CA TRP A 157 17.32 -10.22 15.06
C TRP A 157 17.02 -11.52 15.78
N SER A 158 16.97 -12.60 15.00
CA SER A 158 16.84 -13.98 15.48
C SER A 158 17.89 -14.85 14.82
N TYR A 159 18.58 -15.66 15.63
CA TYR A 159 19.49 -16.68 15.11
C TYR A 159 18.76 -18.01 14.99
N VAL A 160 18.49 -18.42 13.75
CA VAL A 160 17.72 -19.61 13.41
C VAL A 160 18.67 -20.72 13.02
N ASN A 161 18.54 -21.89 13.66
CA ASN A 161 19.25 -23.09 13.24
C ASN A 161 18.31 -24.28 13.07
N ALA A 162 18.59 -25.07 12.04
CA ALA A 162 17.92 -26.34 11.78
C ALA A 162 18.95 -27.44 11.54
N VAL A 163 18.74 -28.60 12.16
CA VAL A 163 19.66 -29.73 12.12
C VAL A 163 18.91 -31.00 11.72
N PHE A 164 19.40 -31.69 10.70
CA PHE A 164 19.04 -33.07 10.38
C PHE A 164 20.21 -33.98 10.74
N ASN A 165 19.97 -34.94 11.62
CA ASN A 165 20.92 -36.00 11.97
C ASN A 165 20.27 -37.37 11.71
N GLY A 166 20.47 -37.89 10.52
CA GLY A 166 19.97 -39.20 10.12
C GLY A 166 20.62 -40.37 10.86
N ASP A 167 21.90 -40.25 11.26
CA ASP A 167 22.62 -41.32 11.97
C ASP A 167 22.08 -41.54 13.39
N GLU A 168 21.61 -40.47 14.05
CA GLU A 168 20.94 -40.50 15.35
C GLU A 168 19.41 -40.59 15.24
N GLY A 169 18.84 -40.21 14.09
CA GLY A 169 17.40 -40.29 13.82
C GLY A 169 16.64 -39.06 14.32
N GLU A 170 17.16 -37.85 14.10
CA GLU A 170 16.58 -36.62 14.65
C GLU A 170 16.52 -35.48 13.63
N LEU A 171 15.44 -34.70 13.69
CA LEU A 171 15.38 -33.31 13.20
C LEU A 171 15.23 -32.37 14.39
N LYS A 172 15.98 -31.28 14.42
CA LYS A 172 15.94 -30.30 15.50
C LYS A 172 15.88 -28.88 14.99
N LEU A 173 15.18 -28.04 15.75
CA LEU A 173 15.17 -26.59 15.59
C LEU A 173 15.80 -25.92 16.81
N TYR A 174 16.58 -24.89 16.55
CA TYR A 174 17.15 -24.03 17.57
C TYR A 174 16.85 -22.56 17.26
N LEU A 175 16.55 -21.79 18.30
CA LEU A 175 16.34 -20.35 18.23
C LEU A 175 17.23 -19.68 19.28
N ASN A 176 18.05 -18.73 18.83
CA ASN A 176 18.96 -17.97 19.69
C ASN A 176 19.84 -18.88 20.55
N GLY A 177 20.40 -19.93 19.94
CA GLY A 177 21.28 -20.90 20.60
C GLY A 177 20.58 -22.02 21.38
N ASN A 178 19.27 -21.94 21.61
CA ASN A 178 18.53 -22.92 22.40
C ASN A 178 17.73 -23.89 21.54
N GLU A 179 17.72 -25.17 21.88
CA GLU A 179 16.85 -26.16 21.24
C GLU A 179 15.39 -25.89 21.59
N ILE A 180 14.53 -25.70 20.59
CA ILE A 180 13.11 -25.40 20.78
C ILE A 180 12.20 -26.54 20.33
N ALA A 181 12.67 -27.40 19.42
CA ALA A 181 11.89 -28.54 18.93
C ALA A 181 12.81 -29.69 18.52
N SER A 182 12.33 -30.91 18.71
CA SER A 182 12.96 -32.15 18.24
C SER A 182 11.89 -33.10 17.70
N LEU A 183 12.12 -33.67 16.53
CA LEU A 183 11.25 -34.63 15.87
C LEU A 183 12.05 -35.90 15.53
N PRO A 184 11.65 -37.08 16.00
CA PRO A 184 12.32 -38.32 15.64
C PRO A 184 12.07 -38.69 14.16
N VAL A 185 13.12 -39.19 13.51
CA VAL A 185 13.07 -39.87 12.21
C VAL A 185 13.74 -41.24 12.32
N PRO A 186 13.47 -42.19 11.41
CA PRO A 186 14.10 -43.50 11.48
C PRO A 186 15.62 -43.39 11.54
N ARG A 187 16.25 -44.07 12.51
CA ARG A 187 17.71 -44.06 12.64
C ARG A 187 18.36 -44.66 11.39
N GLY A 188 19.41 -44.01 10.90
CA GLY A 188 20.04 -44.32 9.62
C GLY A 188 19.37 -43.68 8.40
N SER A 189 18.36 -42.82 8.60
CA SER A 189 17.74 -42.06 7.51
C SER A 189 18.78 -41.27 6.73
N ARG A 190 18.55 -41.10 5.43
CA ARG A 190 19.37 -40.24 4.58
C ARG A 190 18.50 -39.16 3.94
N LEU A 191 18.98 -37.93 3.90
CA LEU A 191 18.39 -36.86 3.10
C LEU A 191 18.68 -37.14 1.62
N ALA A 192 17.65 -37.15 0.78
CA ALA A 192 17.78 -37.34 -0.66
C ALA A 192 18.09 -36.01 -1.34
N GLU A 193 19.16 -35.91 -2.12
CA GLU A 193 19.57 -34.65 -2.76
C GLU A 193 18.63 -34.29 -3.92
N ALA A 194 18.15 -33.03 -3.95
CA ALA A 194 17.43 -32.47 -5.10
C ALA A 194 18.42 -32.10 -6.22
N THR A 195 18.94 -33.14 -6.87
CA THR A 195 19.93 -33.04 -7.97
C THR A 195 19.31 -32.31 -9.17
N GLY A 196 20.07 -31.43 -9.82
CA GLY A 196 19.60 -30.57 -10.91
C GLY A 196 18.77 -29.35 -10.46
N THR A 197 18.63 -29.12 -9.15
CA THR A 197 17.95 -27.95 -8.59
C THR A 197 18.98 -26.97 -8.01
N GLU A 198 18.84 -25.68 -8.34
CA GLU A 198 19.66 -24.60 -7.76
C GLU A 198 19.33 -24.42 -6.27
N LEU A 199 20.31 -23.93 -5.50
CA LEU A 199 20.07 -23.50 -4.13
C LEU A 199 19.57 -22.05 -4.17
N LEU A 200 18.36 -21.79 -3.67
CA LEU A 200 17.79 -20.45 -3.62
C LEU A 200 17.83 -19.89 -2.21
N ILE A 201 18.17 -18.61 -2.10
CA ILE A 201 18.11 -17.80 -0.87
C ILE A 201 17.07 -16.70 -1.08
N GLY A 202 16.18 -16.54 -0.11
CA GLY A 202 15.11 -15.53 -0.11
C GLY A 202 13.92 -15.81 -1.04
N LYS A 203 13.93 -16.92 -1.79
CA LYS A 203 12.86 -17.29 -2.74
C LYS A 203 12.53 -18.78 -2.68
N ASN A 204 11.24 -19.10 -2.64
CA ASN A 204 10.77 -20.48 -2.78
C ASN A 204 10.87 -20.97 -4.24
N ASN A 205 11.63 -22.05 -4.49
CA ASN A 205 11.80 -22.61 -5.83
C ASN A 205 10.53 -23.33 -6.36
N HIS A 206 9.54 -23.57 -5.51
CA HIS A 206 8.19 -24.01 -5.85
C HIS A 206 7.12 -23.01 -5.37
N GLY A 207 7.44 -21.71 -5.42
CA GLY A 207 6.50 -20.64 -5.11
C GLY A 207 5.22 -20.68 -5.97
N SER A 208 4.19 -19.96 -5.53
CA SER A 208 2.98 -19.71 -6.32
C SER A 208 3.14 -18.41 -7.08
N LYS A 209 2.51 -18.30 -8.25
CA LYS A 209 2.49 -17.07 -9.04
C LYS A 209 1.19 -16.31 -8.81
N LEU A 210 1.29 -15.02 -8.51
CA LEU A 210 0.16 -14.10 -8.48
C LEU A 210 0.18 -13.22 -9.73
N ALA A 211 -0.99 -13.09 -10.39
CA ALA A 211 -1.15 -12.35 -11.65
C ALA A 211 -0.17 -12.76 -12.76
N GLY A 212 0.38 -13.97 -12.71
CA GLY A 212 1.37 -14.49 -13.67
C GLY A 212 2.80 -13.94 -13.51
N VAL A 213 3.00 -12.86 -12.75
CA VAL A 213 4.28 -12.14 -12.66
C VAL A 213 4.92 -12.33 -11.29
N PHE A 214 4.20 -12.00 -10.22
CA PHE A 214 4.72 -11.98 -8.87
C PHE A 214 4.98 -13.39 -8.33
N ASP A 215 6.21 -13.66 -7.94
CA ASP A 215 6.54 -14.82 -7.12
C ASP A 215 6.10 -14.55 -5.67
N LEU A 216 5.21 -15.38 -5.15
CA LEU A 216 4.94 -15.44 -3.72
C LEU A 216 5.98 -16.35 -3.04
N HIS A 217 5.98 -16.38 -1.71
CA HIS A 217 6.85 -17.18 -0.86
C HIS A 217 8.31 -16.70 -0.87
N MET A 218 8.47 -15.39 -0.81
CA MET A 218 9.74 -14.69 -0.74
C MET A 218 9.96 -14.10 0.65
N PHE A 219 11.20 -14.17 1.13
CA PHE A 219 11.55 -13.60 2.42
C PHE A 219 11.56 -12.07 2.34
N SER A 220 11.00 -11.41 3.37
CA SER A 220 10.96 -9.96 3.48
C SER A 220 11.62 -9.52 4.78
N GLY A 221 12.83 -8.97 4.70
CA GLY A 221 13.65 -8.66 5.88
C GLY A 221 15.15 -8.67 5.58
N ILE A 222 15.98 -8.63 6.62
CA ILE A 222 17.44 -8.68 6.50
C ILE A 222 17.91 -10.10 6.80
N MET A 223 18.86 -10.61 6.00
CA MET A 223 19.63 -11.81 6.34
C MET A 223 21.11 -11.48 6.52
N ASP A 224 21.75 -12.22 7.41
CA ASP A 224 23.17 -12.13 7.68
C ASP A 224 23.72 -13.51 8.11
N GLU A 225 24.99 -13.77 7.82
CA GLU A 225 25.73 -14.95 8.30
C GLU A 225 25.05 -16.30 8.01
N LEU A 226 24.58 -16.51 6.77
CA LEU A 226 23.97 -17.78 6.34
C LEU A 226 25.06 -18.85 6.15
N LYS A 227 25.02 -19.88 7.00
CA LYS A 227 25.94 -21.02 7.01
C LYS A 227 25.18 -22.33 6.81
N ILE A 228 25.71 -23.17 5.93
CA ILE A 228 25.21 -24.53 5.69
C ILE A 228 26.36 -25.51 5.91
N TYR A 229 26.13 -26.53 6.74
CA TYR A 229 27.10 -27.56 7.09
C TYR A 229 26.67 -28.92 6.54
N SER A 230 27.62 -29.69 6.00
CA SER A 230 27.39 -31.07 5.53
C SER A 230 27.47 -32.10 6.67
N ARG A 231 27.15 -31.68 7.90
CA ARG A 231 27.15 -32.49 9.12
C ARG A 231 26.08 -32.00 10.09
N ALA A 232 25.78 -32.78 11.11
CA ALA A 232 24.97 -32.34 12.23
C ALA A 232 25.83 -31.50 13.17
N LEU A 233 25.36 -30.30 13.53
CA LEU A 233 25.89 -29.53 14.64
C LEU A 233 25.30 -30.07 15.94
N SER A 234 26.14 -30.19 16.97
CA SER A 234 25.69 -30.46 18.33
C SER A 234 25.03 -29.24 18.96
N ARG A 235 24.25 -29.46 20.02
CA ARG A 235 23.64 -28.38 20.82
C ARG A 235 24.68 -27.35 21.27
N ASP A 236 25.83 -27.82 21.75
CA ASP A 236 26.90 -26.95 22.25
C ASP A 236 27.53 -26.10 21.14
N GLU A 237 27.66 -26.64 19.92
CA GLU A 237 28.16 -25.89 18.77
C GLU A 237 27.18 -24.80 18.31
N VAL A 238 25.87 -25.09 18.31
CA VAL A 238 24.83 -24.09 17.98
C VAL A 238 24.82 -22.98 19.02
N ALA A 239 24.85 -23.32 20.31
CA ALA A 239 24.91 -22.36 21.40
C ALA A 239 26.20 -21.51 21.36
N ALA A 240 27.34 -22.15 21.10
CA ALA A 240 28.62 -21.45 20.96
C ALA A 240 28.65 -20.50 19.76
N SER A 241 28.02 -20.86 18.64
CA SER A 241 27.94 -19.99 17.46
C SER A 241 27.12 -18.73 17.73
N TYR A 242 25.99 -18.87 18.43
CA TYR A 242 25.19 -17.75 18.89
C TYR A 242 25.98 -16.86 19.86
N GLN A 243 26.55 -17.44 20.90
CA GLN A 243 27.27 -16.70 21.93
C GLN A 243 28.50 -15.98 21.38
N ALA A 244 29.25 -16.62 20.47
CA ALA A 244 30.41 -16.01 19.83
C ALA A 244 30.01 -14.73 19.06
N MET A 245 28.84 -14.70 18.43
CA MET A 245 28.35 -13.49 17.78
C MET A 245 28.01 -12.39 18.80
N LEU A 246 27.33 -12.75 19.89
CA LEU A 246 27.01 -11.79 20.94
C LEU A 246 28.28 -11.19 21.56
N ASP A 247 29.26 -12.02 21.89
CA ASP A 247 30.49 -11.60 22.56
C ASP A 247 31.36 -10.73 21.65
N SER A 248 31.46 -11.07 20.36
CA SER A 248 32.35 -10.39 19.42
C SER A 248 31.79 -9.07 18.88
N ALA A 249 30.47 -8.97 18.66
CA ALA A 249 29.88 -7.80 18.01
C ALA A 249 28.91 -7.00 18.91
N HIS A 250 28.36 -7.59 19.97
CA HIS A 250 27.26 -7.00 20.75
C HIS A 250 27.48 -6.99 22.26
N GLY A 251 28.70 -7.24 22.75
CA GLY A 251 29.01 -7.19 24.18
C GLY A 251 28.22 -8.17 25.06
N GLY A 252 27.82 -9.31 24.49
CA GLY A 252 27.10 -10.38 25.21
C GLY A 252 25.58 -10.18 25.30
N ILE A 253 25.02 -9.13 24.71
CA ILE A 253 23.57 -8.89 24.65
C ILE A 253 23.01 -9.17 23.25
N ARG A 254 21.69 -9.42 23.18
CA ARG A 254 21.00 -9.66 21.90
C ARG A 254 21.15 -8.44 20.98
N PRO A 255 21.43 -8.62 19.68
CA PRO A 255 21.55 -7.53 18.72
C PRO A 255 20.27 -6.72 18.66
N GLN A 256 20.39 -5.39 18.74
CA GLN A 256 19.26 -4.47 18.55
C GLN A 256 19.23 -3.97 17.12
N LEU A 257 18.05 -4.02 16.51
CA LEU A 257 17.80 -3.47 15.18
C LEU A 257 17.14 -2.10 15.31
N GLN A 258 17.66 -1.10 14.61
CA GLN A 258 16.99 0.19 14.49
C GLN A 258 15.98 0.12 13.35
N TYR A 259 14.82 0.79 13.49
CA TYR A 259 13.80 0.76 12.44
C TYR A 259 14.32 1.24 11.08
N ASP A 260 15.19 2.25 11.08
CA ASP A 260 15.83 2.77 9.87
C ASP A 260 16.71 1.74 9.14
N ASP A 261 17.22 0.73 9.85
CA ASP A 261 18.02 -0.34 9.24
C ASP A 261 17.14 -1.33 8.45
N ILE A 262 15.83 -1.39 8.70
CA ILE A 262 14.93 -2.39 8.08
C ILE A 262 13.76 -1.80 7.29
N LYS A 263 13.42 -0.51 7.47
CA LYS A 263 12.28 0.12 6.80
C LYS A 263 12.38 0.05 5.26
N LEU A 264 11.22 0.14 4.61
CA LEU A 264 11.16 0.37 3.17
C LEU A 264 11.77 1.73 2.85
N ASP A 265 12.60 1.79 1.82
CA ASP A 265 13.33 2.98 1.41
C ASP A 265 12.73 3.55 0.14
N ARG A 266 12.25 4.80 0.21
CA ARG A 266 11.67 5.49 -0.95
C ARG A 266 12.70 6.01 -1.93
N THR A 267 13.95 6.20 -1.46
CA THR A 267 15.00 6.90 -2.20
C THR A 267 15.22 6.33 -3.61
N PRO A 268 15.30 5.00 -3.81
CA PRO A 268 15.47 4.41 -5.14
C PRO A 268 14.36 4.75 -6.13
N LEU A 269 13.19 5.17 -5.66
CA LEU A 269 12.02 5.44 -6.48
C LEU A 269 11.75 6.95 -6.64
N LEU A 270 12.51 7.83 -5.98
CA LEU A 270 12.31 9.28 -6.11
C LEU A 270 12.69 9.83 -7.49
N THR A 271 13.52 9.11 -8.26
CA THR A 271 13.84 9.48 -9.66
C THR A 271 13.00 8.72 -10.69
N ASP A 272 12.04 7.89 -10.25
CA ASP A 272 11.08 7.24 -11.17
C ASP A 272 10.29 8.31 -11.93
N ARG A 273 10.38 8.27 -13.27
CA ARG A 273 9.80 9.27 -14.18
C ARG A 273 8.28 9.39 -14.12
N HIS A 274 7.60 8.43 -13.50
CA HIS A 274 6.16 8.36 -13.36
C HIS A 274 5.72 8.46 -11.91
N ARG A 275 6.57 8.20 -10.93
CA ARG A 275 6.19 8.25 -9.53
C ARG A 275 5.84 9.68 -9.07
N PRO A 276 4.59 9.93 -8.63
CA PRO A 276 4.19 11.25 -8.15
C PRO A 276 5.08 11.77 -7.02
N GLN A 277 5.37 13.06 -7.05
CA GLN A 277 6.28 13.73 -6.13
C GLN A 277 5.56 14.62 -5.12
N TYR A 278 4.33 15.05 -5.40
CA TYR A 278 3.53 15.82 -4.46
C TYR A 278 2.13 15.24 -4.22
N HIS A 279 1.92 13.99 -4.65
CA HIS A 279 0.84 13.12 -4.17
C HIS A 279 1.43 12.06 -3.24
N VAL A 280 0.84 11.89 -2.05
CA VAL A 280 1.39 10.98 -1.04
C VAL A 280 1.29 9.52 -1.48
N SER A 281 2.36 8.73 -1.26
CA SER A 281 2.50 7.32 -1.67
C SER A 281 3.40 6.56 -0.70
N PRO A 282 3.21 5.24 -0.50
CA PRO A 282 4.02 4.44 0.43
C PRO A 282 5.46 4.42 -0.05
N PRO A 283 6.47 4.20 0.81
CA PRO A 283 7.87 4.20 0.38
C PRO A 283 8.14 3.29 -0.83
N ALA A 284 7.50 2.12 -0.88
CA ALA A 284 7.45 1.22 -2.01
C ALA A 284 6.16 0.38 -1.93
N HIS A 285 5.98 -0.53 -2.88
CA HIS A 285 4.93 -1.54 -2.89
C HIS A 285 3.53 -0.95 -3.14
N TRP A 286 2.49 -1.68 -2.72
CA TRP A 286 1.10 -1.39 -3.06
C TRP A 286 0.39 -0.67 -1.92
N MET A 287 -0.45 0.31 -2.27
CA MET A 287 -1.41 0.94 -1.35
C MET A 287 -2.83 0.96 -1.93
N ASN A 288 -3.85 1.05 -1.08
CA ASN A 288 -5.20 1.48 -1.47
C ASN A 288 -5.56 2.84 -0.84
N GLU A 289 -6.85 3.13 -0.66
CA GLU A 289 -7.38 4.37 -0.08
C GLU A 289 -6.62 4.85 1.17
N PRO A 290 -6.19 6.13 1.17
CA PRO A 290 -5.87 6.81 2.41
C PRO A 290 -7.14 7.02 3.22
N HIS A 291 -7.09 6.71 4.51
CA HIS A 291 -8.24 6.74 5.40
C HIS A 291 -7.85 7.07 6.84
N ALA A 292 -8.87 7.14 7.70
CA ALA A 292 -8.74 7.46 9.12
C ALA A 292 -7.95 8.76 9.41
N PRO A 293 -8.20 9.88 8.69
CA PRO A 293 -7.52 11.14 8.98
C PRO A 293 -7.88 11.64 10.40
N ILE A 294 -6.86 12.03 11.17
CA ILE A 294 -7.04 12.58 12.52
C ILE A 294 -5.94 13.60 12.84
N TYR A 295 -6.29 14.67 13.56
CA TYR A 295 -5.31 15.65 14.02
C TYR A 295 -5.06 15.49 15.52
N PHE A 296 -3.83 15.23 15.92
CA PHE A 296 -3.49 15.04 17.31
C PHE A 296 -2.12 15.62 17.64
N ASP A 297 -2.02 16.29 18.79
CA ASP A 297 -0.78 16.83 19.36
C ASP A 297 0.14 17.57 18.34
N GLY A 298 -0.45 18.42 17.50
CA GLY A 298 0.30 19.22 16.53
C GLY A 298 0.50 18.56 15.15
N GLN A 299 -0.01 17.35 14.93
CA GLN A 299 0.20 16.58 13.70
C GLN A 299 -1.11 16.07 13.10
N TYR A 300 -1.21 16.10 11.78
CA TYR A 300 -2.17 15.33 11.01
C TYR A 300 -1.61 13.91 10.82
N HIS A 301 -2.42 12.91 11.12
CA HIS A 301 -2.15 11.51 10.84
C HIS A 301 -3.08 11.06 9.72
N LEU A 302 -2.54 10.31 8.77
CA LEU A 302 -3.28 9.68 7.69
C LEU A 302 -2.80 8.24 7.54
N PHE A 303 -3.73 7.29 7.51
CA PHE A 303 -3.44 5.87 7.35
C PHE A 303 -3.83 5.44 5.94
N TYR A 304 -3.43 4.24 5.53
CA TYR A 304 -3.77 3.72 4.21
C TYR A 304 -3.66 2.20 4.19
N GLN A 305 -4.47 1.52 3.38
CA GLN A 305 -4.26 0.08 3.17
C GLN A 305 -2.92 -0.13 2.47
N HIS A 306 -2.16 -1.12 2.93
CA HIS A 306 -0.81 -1.37 2.43
C HIS A 306 -0.50 -2.86 2.38
N ASN A 307 0.17 -3.31 1.32
CA ASN A 307 0.85 -4.61 1.32
C ASN A 307 2.37 -4.41 1.43
N PRO A 308 2.98 -4.68 2.60
CA PRO A 308 4.42 -4.49 2.80
C PRO A 308 5.29 -5.55 2.09
N GLN A 309 4.69 -6.55 1.44
CA GLN A 309 5.41 -7.63 0.76
C GLN A 309 5.86 -7.25 -0.67
N GLY A 310 5.04 -6.50 -1.41
CA GLY A 310 5.32 -6.16 -2.80
C GLY A 310 4.20 -5.34 -3.45
N PRO A 311 4.39 -4.86 -4.70
CA PRO A 311 3.46 -3.97 -5.39
C PRO A 311 2.24 -4.71 -5.96
N PHE A 312 1.51 -5.43 -5.10
CA PHE A 312 0.27 -6.14 -5.44
C PHE A 312 -0.70 -6.21 -4.25
N PHE A 313 -2.00 -6.29 -4.52
CA PHE A 313 -3.03 -6.55 -3.49
C PHE A 313 -2.90 -7.96 -2.92
N HIS A 314 -2.73 -8.10 -1.60
CA HIS A 314 -2.85 -9.39 -0.91
C HIS A 314 -3.00 -9.23 0.62
N HIS A 315 -1.89 -9.17 1.37
CA HIS A 315 -1.89 -9.24 2.85
C HIS A 315 -1.99 -7.83 3.44
N ILE A 316 -3.22 -7.38 3.69
CA ILE A 316 -3.52 -5.97 3.99
C ILE A 316 -3.14 -5.59 5.43
N HIS A 317 -2.35 -4.52 5.52
CA HIS A 317 -1.94 -3.79 6.71
C HIS A 317 -2.41 -2.33 6.62
N TRP A 318 -2.26 -1.56 7.70
CA TRP A 318 -2.38 -0.10 7.66
C TRP A 318 -1.00 0.55 7.72
N GLY A 319 -0.61 1.22 6.63
CA GLY A 319 0.51 2.16 6.65
C GLY A 319 0.14 3.47 7.36
N HIS A 320 1.13 4.31 7.62
CA HIS A 320 0.96 5.52 8.43
C HIS A 320 1.84 6.67 7.97
N TRP A 321 1.22 7.82 7.70
CA TRP A 321 1.90 9.09 7.49
C TRP A 321 1.54 10.11 8.56
N VAL A 322 2.49 10.99 8.86
CA VAL A 322 2.24 12.22 9.63
C VAL A 322 2.69 13.45 8.88
N SER A 323 1.97 14.55 9.08
CA SER A 323 2.29 15.86 8.53
C SER A 323 1.91 16.96 9.52
N LYS A 324 2.62 18.09 9.48
CA LYS A 324 2.25 19.28 10.26
C LYS A 324 1.37 20.25 9.48
N ASP A 325 1.30 20.10 8.15
CA ASP A 325 0.72 21.08 7.23
C ASP A 325 -0.16 20.45 6.13
N LEU A 326 -0.42 19.15 6.19
CA LEU A 326 -1.12 18.33 5.17
C LEU A 326 -0.40 18.22 3.83
N VAL A 327 0.83 18.72 3.74
CA VAL A 327 1.59 18.81 2.50
C VAL A 327 2.87 17.98 2.61
N HIS A 328 3.72 18.27 3.57
CA HIS A 328 4.98 17.55 3.78
C HIS A 328 4.72 16.37 4.71
N TRP A 329 4.89 15.15 4.20
CA TRP A 329 4.56 13.92 4.90
C TRP A 329 5.82 13.15 5.29
N ARG A 330 5.79 12.52 6.46
CA ARG A 330 6.80 11.57 6.92
C ARG A 330 6.20 10.18 7.04
N ASP A 331 6.90 9.19 6.50
CA ASP A 331 6.58 7.79 6.67
C ASP A 331 6.84 7.33 8.12
N LEU A 332 5.86 6.67 8.71
CA LEU A 332 5.95 6.00 10.02
C LEU A 332 5.86 4.47 9.86
N PRO A 333 6.21 3.71 10.91
CA PRO A 333 5.97 2.27 10.93
C PRO A 333 4.51 1.92 10.65
N VAL A 334 4.29 0.72 10.08
CA VAL A 334 2.96 0.13 9.92
C VAL A 334 2.20 0.20 11.25
N ALA A 335 1.03 0.85 11.23
CA ALA A 335 0.22 1.09 12.42
C ALA A 335 -0.51 -0.17 12.89
N LEU A 336 -1.12 -0.90 11.96
CA LEU A 336 -1.86 -2.14 12.23
C LEU A 336 -1.44 -3.25 11.25
N ALA A 337 -1.25 -4.45 11.78
CA ALA A 337 -0.88 -5.64 11.02
C ALA A 337 -1.73 -6.85 11.41
N PRO A 338 -2.01 -7.78 10.50
CA PRO A 338 -2.53 -9.10 10.86
C PRO A 338 -1.55 -9.83 11.78
N GLU A 339 -2.07 -10.40 12.86
CA GLU A 339 -1.30 -11.07 13.91
C GLU A 339 -1.87 -12.45 14.21
N LYS A 340 -1.14 -13.24 15.01
CA LYS A 340 -1.62 -14.53 15.52
C LYS A 340 -2.67 -14.30 16.62
N ASP A 341 -3.78 -13.69 16.27
CA ASP A 341 -4.92 -13.45 17.13
C ASP A 341 -6.19 -14.08 16.54
N ARG A 342 -7.33 -13.88 17.21
CA ARG A 342 -8.65 -14.35 16.73
C ARG A 342 -9.47 -13.23 16.08
N LEU A 343 -8.97 -12.00 16.12
CA LEU A 343 -9.69 -10.82 15.71
C LEU A 343 -9.52 -10.59 14.22
N ALA A 344 -8.28 -10.42 13.76
CA ALA A 344 -7.93 -10.04 12.40
C ALA A 344 -6.68 -10.78 11.87
N PRO A 345 -6.62 -12.12 11.95
CA PRO A 345 -5.45 -12.87 11.47
C PRO A 345 -5.30 -12.84 9.94
N ASP A 346 -6.38 -12.50 9.23
CA ASP A 346 -6.52 -12.61 7.77
C ASP A 346 -6.62 -11.23 7.08
N GLY A 347 -6.48 -10.13 7.80
CA GLY A 347 -6.45 -8.81 7.17
C GLY A 347 -6.98 -7.71 8.05
N ILE A 348 -6.43 -6.52 7.86
CA ILE A 348 -6.89 -5.29 8.50
C ILE A 348 -7.30 -4.34 7.39
N TRP A 349 -8.57 -4.35 7.03
CA TRP A 349 -9.12 -3.52 5.97
C TRP A 349 -9.54 -2.16 6.51
N SER A 350 -10.07 -1.32 5.62
CA SER A 350 -10.28 0.11 5.86
C SER A 350 -11.24 0.42 6.99
N GLY A 351 -11.23 1.69 7.37
CA GLY A 351 -12.05 2.22 8.45
C GLY A 351 -11.73 3.69 8.71
N SER A 352 -11.84 4.12 9.97
CA SER A 352 -11.76 5.53 10.36
C SER A 352 -11.03 5.72 11.68
N ALA A 353 -10.79 6.98 12.03
CA ALA A 353 -10.27 7.38 13.32
C ALA A 353 -11.28 8.25 14.06
N SER A 354 -11.26 8.20 15.39
CA SER A 354 -12.04 9.05 16.26
C SER A 354 -11.28 9.31 17.57
N TYR A 355 -11.92 10.02 18.50
CA TYR A 355 -11.38 10.23 19.84
C TYR A 355 -12.19 9.47 20.89
N ASP A 356 -11.50 8.95 21.90
CA ASP A 356 -12.17 8.37 23.08
C ASP A 356 -12.75 9.45 24.02
N ALA A 357 -13.22 9.02 25.20
CA ALA A 357 -13.81 9.91 26.18
C ALA A 357 -12.80 10.94 26.70
N GLU A 358 -11.53 10.55 26.79
CA GLU A 358 -10.39 11.35 27.24
C GLU A 358 -9.78 12.22 26.14
N GLY A 359 -10.24 12.09 24.90
CA GLY A 359 -9.74 12.85 23.76
C GLY A 359 -8.49 12.23 23.11
N LEU A 360 -8.21 10.95 23.38
CA LEU A 360 -7.09 10.24 22.77
C LEU A 360 -7.50 9.57 21.45
N PRO A 361 -6.58 9.48 20.46
CA PRO A 361 -6.83 8.82 19.18
C PRO A 361 -7.15 7.34 19.31
N VAL A 362 -8.16 6.92 18.55
CA VAL A 362 -8.63 5.54 18.40
C VAL A 362 -8.88 5.24 16.93
N LEU A 363 -8.45 4.07 16.47
CA LEU A 363 -8.72 3.56 15.13
C LEU A 363 -9.85 2.54 15.16
N PHE A 364 -10.78 2.65 14.23
CA PHE A 364 -11.80 1.66 13.92
C PHE A 364 -11.53 1.07 12.56
N PHE A 365 -11.56 -0.26 12.44
CA PHE A 365 -11.16 -0.95 11.22
C PHE A 365 -12.04 -2.17 10.97
N THR A 366 -12.07 -2.64 9.73
CA THR A 366 -12.65 -3.95 9.42
C THR A 366 -11.64 -5.05 9.66
N ALA A 367 -11.96 -5.92 10.62
CA ALA A 367 -11.18 -7.11 10.95
C ALA A 367 -11.59 -8.28 10.05
N GLY A 368 -10.61 -8.80 9.28
CA GLY A 368 -10.76 -9.98 8.43
C GLY A 368 -10.34 -11.26 9.15
N ASN A 369 -11.24 -12.24 9.19
CA ASN A 369 -10.99 -13.58 9.73
C ASN A 369 -11.71 -14.64 8.89
N ASP A 370 -10.96 -15.31 8.01
CA ASP A 370 -11.49 -16.29 7.06
C ASP A 370 -12.04 -17.56 7.74
N SER A 371 -11.71 -17.78 9.01
CA SER A 371 -12.27 -18.87 9.82
C SER A 371 -13.62 -18.52 10.47
N ALA A 372 -14.05 -17.26 10.43
CA ALA A 372 -15.31 -16.79 10.99
C ALA A 372 -16.43 -16.69 9.95
N SER A 373 -17.68 -16.66 10.41
CA SER A 373 -18.86 -16.42 9.57
C SER A 373 -19.82 -15.45 10.27
N PRO A 374 -19.97 -14.21 9.76
CA PRO A 374 -19.27 -13.62 8.61
C PRO A 374 -17.77 -13.42 8.89
N ASN A 375 -16.95 -13.32 7.83
CA ASN A 375 -15.50 -13.12 7.96
C ASN A 375 -15.08 -11.66 8.14
N GLN A 376 -16.05 -10.74 8.23
CA GLN A 376 -15.85 -9.30 8.39
C GLN A 376 -16.53 -8.82 9.67
N SER A 377 -15.84 -8.00 10.46
CA SER A 377 -16.40 -7.35 11.66
C SER A 377 -15.74 -6.00 11.91
N VAL A 378 -16.39 -5.12 12.67
CA VAL A 378 -15.78 -3.86 13.11
C VAL A 378 -14.99 -4.10 14.37
N ALA A 379 -13.74 -3.64 14.39
CA ALA A 379 -12.82 -3.73 15.51
C ALA A 379 -12.20 -2.36 15.82
N LEU A 380 -11.43 -2.30 16.91
CA LEU A 380 -10.86 -1.07 17.43
C LEU A 380 -9.43 -1.26 17.92
N ALA A 381 -8.59 -0.24 17.74
CA ALA A 381 -7.27 -0.14 18.36
C ALA A 381 -7.07 1.22 19.03
N ARG A 382 -6.44 1.23 20.22
CA ARG A 382 -6.15 2.45 20.99
C ARG A 382 -4.68 2.83 20.87
N SER A 383 -4.40 4.12 20.75
CA SER A 383 -3.02 4.61 20.80
C SER A 383 -2.40 4.36 22.17
N THR A 384 -1.07 4.21 22.22
CA THR A 384 -0.31 4.08 23.47
C THR A 384 0.12 5.43 24.06
N TYR A 385 -0.36 6.55 23.52
CA TYR A 385 0.06 7.91 23.89
C TYR A 385 0.00 8.19 25.40
N SER A 386 -0.99 7.65 26.10
CA SER A 386 -1.10 7.80 27.56
C SER A 386 0.07 7.16 28.33
N GLN A 387 0.76 6.20 27.72
CA GLN A 387 1.87 5.44 28.29
C GLN A 387 3.24 5.99 27.86
N ASP A 388 3.40 6.36 26.58
CA ASP A 388 4.69 6.75 26.00
C ASP A 388 4.82 8.24 25.64
N ARG A 389 3.70 8.98 25.56
CA ARG A 389 3.64 10.38 25.13
C ARG A 389 4.24 10.62 23.74
N ASP A 390 4.20 9.61 22.87
CA ASP A 390 4.73 9.72 21.52
C ASP A 390 3.69 10.33 20.57
N PRO A 391 3.85 11.59 20.12
CA PRO A 391 2.90 12.26 19.25
C PRO A 391 2.86 11.65 17.84
N ASP A 392 3.80 10.77 17.48
CA ASP A 392 3.77 10.06 16.20
C ASP A 392 2.77 8.91 16.20
N LEU A 393 2.32 8.45 17.38
CA LEU A 393 1.35 7.35 17.53
C LEU A 393 1.80 6.07 16.79
N VAL A 394 3.08 5.70 16.91
CA VAL A 394 3.65 4.53 16.20
C VAL A 394 3.19 3.18 16.78
N ARG A 395 2.49 3.18 17.92
CA ARG A 395 2.05 1.97 18.63
C ARG A 395 0.55 2.01 18.95
N TRP A 396 -0.11 0.91 18.61
CA TRP A 396 -1.54 0.72 18.78
C TRP A 396 -1.82 -0.62 19.45
N ILE A 397 -2.78 -0.65 20.38
CA ILE A 397 -3.23 -1.87 21.06
C ILE A 397 -4.64 -2.18 20.59
N LYS A 398 -4.80 -3.30 19.87
CA LYS A 398 -6.12 -3.82 19.46
C LYS A 398 -6.94 -4.21 20.68
N HIS A 399 -8.21 -3.81 20.70
CA HIS A 399 -9.18 -4.41 21.60
C HIS A 399 -9.35 -5.89 21.19
N PRO A 400 -9.34 -6.86 22.12
CA PRO A 400 -9.18 -8.27 21.79
C PRO A 400 -10.39 -8.90 21.07
N GLU A 401 -11.57 -8.29 21.16
CA GLU A 401 -12.82 -8.82 20.61
C GLU A 401 -13.40 -7.85 19.55
N PRO A 402 -14.20 -8.35 18.60
CA PRO A 402 -14.91 -7.50 17.65
C PRO A 402 -15.97 -6.65 18.38
N LEU A 403 -16.15 -5.41 17.93
CA LEU A 403 -17.13 -4.46 18.46
C LEU A 403 -18.51 -4.65 17.82
N ILE A 404 -18.53 -4.85 16.49
CA ILE A 404 -19.75 -5.06 15.73
C ILE A 404 -19.58 -6.29 14.85
N VAL A 405 -20.37 -7.32 15.15
CA VAL A 405 -20.48 -8.52 14.33
C VAL A 405 -21.84 -8.49 13.63
N GLN A 406 -21.83 -8.55 12.30
CA GLN A 406 -23.03 -8.55 11.50
C GLN A 406 -23.89 -9.78 11.83
N LYS A 407 -25.19 -9.56 12.04
CA LYS A 407 -26.18 -10.63 12.25
C LYS A 407 -27.11 -10.73 11.05
N GLN A 408 -27.80 -11.85 10.91
CA GLN A 408 -28.85 -11.99 9.92
C GLN A 408 -29.90 -10.88 10.05
N GLY A 409 -30.29 -10.28 8.92
CA GLY A 409 -31.18 -9.11 8.87
C GLY A 409 -30.48 -7.76 9.05
N MET A 410 -29.16 -7.71 9.25
CA MET A 410 -28.37 -6.47 9.24
C MET A 410 -27.68 -6.30 7.88
N GLY A 411 -28.39 -5.69 6.92
CA GLY A 411 -27.88 -5.53 5.55
C GLY A 411 -27.62 -6.86 4.84
N LEU A 412 -26.76 -6.83 3.83
CA LEU A 412 -26.37 -7.96 3.02
C LEU A 412 -25.33 -8.80 3.76
N PHE A 413 -25.73 -10.00 4.21
CA PHE A 413 -24.88 -10.84 5.06
C PHE A 413 -23.60 -11.28 4.33
N GLY A 414 -22.44 -11.01 4.94
CA GLY A 414 -21.10 -11.26 4.36
C GLY A 414 -20.43 -10.00 3.80
N ASP A 415 -21.19 -8.94 3.52
CA ASP A 415 -20.68 -7.63 3.10
C ASP A 415 -20.90 -6.61 4.23
N PHE A 416 -19.86 -6.38 5.02
CA PHE A 416 -19.93 -5.53 6.22
C PHE A 416 -18.57 -4.94 6.58
N ARG A 417 -18.27 -3.75 6.06
CA ARG A 417 -16.92 -3.17 6.17
C ARG A 417 -16.87 -1.64 6.17
N ASP A 418 -15.68 -1.13 6.40
CA ASP A 418 -15.31 0.29 6.32
C ASP A 418 -16.06 1.19 7.31
N PRO A 419 -15.88 0.99 8.62
CA PRO A 419 -16.56 1.79 9.63
C PRO A 419 -16.11 3.26 9.57
N PHE A 420 -17.05 4.20 9.44
CA PHE A 420 -16.84 5.62 9.68
C PHE A 420 -17.43 6.05 11.00
N VAL A 421 -16.57 6.41 11.96
CA VAL A 421 -16.96 6.69 13.35
C VAL A 421 -16.73 8.14 13.71
N TRP A 422 -17.76 8.82 14.20
CA TRP A 422 -17.66 10.16 14.75
C TRP A 422 -18.21 10.23 16.16
N LYS A 423 -17.67 11.19 16.92
CA LYS A 423 -18.11 11.52 18.27
C LYS A 423 -19.01 12.76 18.22
N ASP A 424 -20.06 12.75 19.02
CA ASP A 424 -20.97 13.87 19.25
C ASP A 424 -21.24 13.99 20.77
N GLU A 425 -22.05 14.95 21.20
CA GLU A 425 -22.36 15.21 22.62
C GLU A 425 -22.97 13.99 23.34
N ASP A 426 -23.74 13.18 22.63
CA ASP A 426 -24.52 12.05 23.19
C ASP A 426 -23.81 10.69 23.05
N GLY A 427 -22.59 10.65 22.52
CA GLY A 427 -21.80 9.43 22.34
C GLY A 427 -21.13 9.30 20.97
N TRP A 428 -20.97 8.07 20.50
CA TRP A 428 -20.34 7.74 19.23
C TRP A 428 -21.35 7.12 18.27
N TYR A 429 -21.18 7.42 16.99
CA TYR A 429 -21.99 6.88 15.91
C TYR A 429 -21.06 6.28 14.85
N ALA A 430 -21.55 5.25 14.18
CA ALA A 430 -20.83 4.60 13.10
C ALA A 430 -21.73 4.40 11.88
N LEU A 431 -21.16 4.63 10.70
CA LEU A 431 -21.66 4.07 9.45
C LEU A 431 -20.80 2.86 9.08
N VAL A 432 -21.42 1.79 8.59
CA VAL A 432 -20.70 0.63 8.04
C VAL A 432 -21.27 0.30 6.66
N GLY A 433 -20.40 0.15 5.67
CA GLY A 433 -20.76 -0.21 4.30
C GLY A 433 -21.33 -1.63 4.21
N SER A 434 -22.42 -1.77 3.46
CA SER A 434 -23.10 -3.04 3.21
C SER A 434 -24.01 -2.90 1.96
N GLY A 435 -24.91 -3.86 1.78
CA GLY A 435 -26.04 -3.77 0.85
C GLY A 435 -27.37 -4.05 1.56
N ILE A 436 -28.46 -3.94 0.81
CA ILE A 436 -29.79 -4.43 1.18
C ILE A 436 -30.20 -5.45 0.13
N GLU A 437 -30.62 -6.64 0.56
CA GLU A 437 -31.04 -7.72 -0.35
C GLU A 437 -32.16 -7.23 -1.28
N GLY A 438 -31.87 -7.20 -2.58
CA GLY A 438 -32.77 -6.67 -3.62
C GLY A 438 -32.95 -5.14 -3.64
N GLY A 439 -32.32 -4.40 -2.72
CA GLY A 439 -32.45 -2.93 -2.60
C GLY A 439 -31.27 -2.13 -3.19
N GLY A 440 -30.05 -2.66 -3.08
CA GLY A 440 -28.82 -1.97 -3.52
C GLY A 440 -27.85 -1.68 -2.38
N GLY A 441 -26.75 -1.01 -2.68
CA GLY A 441 -25.75 -0.60 -1.70
C GLY A 441 -26.33 0.29 -0.59
N ALA A 442 -25.79 0.18 0.61
CA ALA A 442 -26.29 0.89 1.78
C ALA A 442 -25.21 1.18 2.82
N ALA A 443 -25.41 2.27 3.57
CA ALA A 443 -24.68 2.56 4.79
C ALA A 443 -25.55 2.17 6.00
N LEU A 444 -25.04 1.35 6.90
CA LEU A 444 -25.73 0.87 8.10
C LEU A 444 -25.35 1.71 9.31
N ALA A 445 -26.33 2.16 10.09
CA ALA A 445 -26.10 3.07 11.21
C ALA A 445 -26.02 2.35 12.56
N PHE A 446 -25.07 2.75 13.40
CA PHE A 446 -24.91 2.26 14.77
C PHE A 446 -24.66 3.42 15.74
N ALA A 447 -25.04 3.23 17.00
CA ALA A 447 -24.78 4.18 18.09
C ALA A 447 -24.19 3.47 19.32
N SER A 448 -23.31 4.15 20.05
CA SER A 448 -22.67 3.66 21.27
C SER A 448 -22.43 4.80 22.27
N GLU A 449 -22.53 4.48 23.56
CA GLU A 449 -22.20 5.41 24.66
C GLU A 449 -20.79 5.20 25.21
N ASP A 450 -20.05 4.17 24.74
CA ASP A 450 -18.75 3.79 25.30
C ASP A 450 -17.73 3.26 24.27
N MET A 451 -18.07 3.36 22.97
CA MET A 451 -17.32 2.82 21.82
C MET A 451 -17.22 1.29 21.76
N LEU A 452 -17.67 0.57 22.78
CA LEU A 452 -17.53 -0.88 22.89
C LEU A 452 -18.84 -1.58 22.56
N HIS A 453 -19.96 -1.06 23.05
CA HIS A 453 -21.28 -1.64 22.87
C HIS A 453 -22.07 -0.82 21.86
N TRP A 454 -22.36 -1.44 20.71
CA TRP A 454 -23.02 -0.78 19.58
C TRP A 454 -24.44 -1.28 19.38
N THR A 455 -25.36 -0.34 19.19
CA THR A 455 -26.77 -0.59 18.88
C THR A 455 -27.03 -0.29 17.41
N TYR A 456 -27.44 -1.28 16.63
CA TYR A 456 -27.88 -1.11 15.25
C TYR A 456 -29.16 -0.26 15.18
N LYS A 457 -29.18 0.76 14.31
CA LYS A 457 -30.30 1.69 14.14
C LYS A 457 -31.06 1.51 12.82
N GLY A 458 -30.58 0.65 11.93
CA GLY A 458 -31.15 0.46 10.60
C GLY A 458 -30.26 1.02 9.49
N PRO A 459 -30.72 1.01 8.23
CA PRO A 459 -30.05 1.69 7.14
C PRO A 459 -30.05 3.21 7.39
N PHE A 460 -28.86 3.81 7.34
CA PHE A 460 -28.67 5.26 7.34
C PHE A 460 -29.20 5.89 6.05
N HIS A 461 -28.80 5.27 4.94
CA HIS A 461 -29.22 5.56 3.57
C HIS A 461 -28.95 4.33 2.70
N GLN A 462 -29.70 4.18 1.60
CA GLN A 462 -29.55 3.10 0.64
C GLN A 462 -29.85 3.57 -0.78
N ALA A 463 -29.24 2.91 -1.76
CA ALA A 463 -29.60 3.06 -3.16
C ALA A 463 -30.99 2.47 -3.44
N ASP A 464 -31.54 2.84 -4.60
CA ASP A 464 -32.55 2.07 -5.33
C ASP A 464 -31.86 1.48 -6.56
N ILE A 465 -31.40 0.22 -6.47
CA ILE A 465 -30.63 -0.43 -7.54
C ILE A 465 -31.41 -0.59 -8.85
N HIS A 466 -32.75 -0.53 -8.81
CA HIS A 466 -33.58 -0.61 -10.00
C HIS A 466 -33.64 0.73 -10.76
N LYS A 467 -33.50 1.85 -10.05
CA LYS A 467 -33.41 3.18 -10.64
C LYS A 467 -31.98 3.57 -10.99
N PHE A 468 -31.04 3.27 -10.11
CA PHE A 468 -29.63 3.67 -10.19
C PHE A 468 -28.73 2.42 -10.08
N PRO A 469 -28.71 1.54 -11.10
CA PRO A 469 -27.95 0.30 -11.04
C PRO A 469 -26.43 0.51 -10.87
N TYR A 470 -25.91 1.64 -11.34
CA TYR A 470 -24.51 2.04 -11.18
C TYR A 470 -24.12 2.29 -9.71
N LEU A 471 -25.08 2.47 -8.79
CA LEU A 471 -24.82 2.55 -7.34
C LEU A 471 -24.61 1.18 -6.68
N GLY A 472 -24.61 0.11 -7.47
CA GLY A 472 -24.16 -1.22 -7.05
C GLY A 472 -25.01 -1.91 -5.99
N PRO A 473 -24.76 -3.20 -5.75
CA PRO A 473 -25.38 -3.96 -4.66
C PRO A 473 -24.79 -3.68 -3.27
N VAL A 474 -23.56 -3.15 -3.20
CA VAL A 474 -22.82 -2.91 -1.94
C VAL A 474 -22.14 -1.55 -2.01
N TRP A 475 -22.07 -0.85 -0.88
CA TRP A 475 -21.26 0.36 -0.70
C TRP A 475 -20.06 0.10 0.21
N GLU A 476 -18.94 0.68 -0.15
CA GLU A 476 -17.71 0.80 0.63
C GLU A 476 -17.54 2.24 1.12
N LEU A 477 -16.77 2.37 2.19
CA LEU A 477 -16.26 3.66 2.69
C LEU A 477 -17.32 4.77 2.81
N PRO A 478 -18.43 4.55 3.55
CA PRO A 478 -19.40 5.62 3.79
C PRO A 478 -18.76 6.72 4.65
N VAL A 479 -18.85 7.99 4.23
CA VAL A 479 -18.30 9.14 4.98
C VAL A 479 -19.37 10.21 5.13
N LEU A 480 -19.51 10.78 6.34
CA LEU A 480 -20.46 11.86 6.62
C LEU A 480 -19.72 13.10 7.14
N LEU A 481 -19.83 14.24 6.43
CA LEU A 481 -19.20 15.50 6.82
C LEU A 481 -20.23 16.64 6.95
N PRO A 482 -20.14 17.50 7.97
CA PRO A 482 -21.07 18.63 8.14
C PRO A 482 -20.74 19.74 7.14
N LEU A 483 -21.72 20.21 6.36
CA LEU A 483 -21.53 21.31 5.40
C LEU A 483 -22.02 22.69 5.91
N GLY A 484 -22.62 22.73 7.10
CA GLY A 484 -23.17 23.94 7.69
C GLY A 484 -24.58 24.28 7.19
N ALA A 485 -25.06 25.49 7.54
CA ALA A 485 -26.41 25.91 7.19
C ALA A 485 -26.49 26.45 5.76
N ASN A 486 -27.53 26.06 5.02
CA ASN A 486 -27.85 26.66 3.73
C ASN A 486 -28.51 28.05 3.87
N LYS A 487 -28.84 28.70 2.75
CA LYS A 487 -29.49 30.03 2.73
C LYS A 487 -30.84 30.08 3.47
N GLN A 488 -31.51 28.94 3.64
CA GLN A 488 -32.76 28.81 4.38
C GLN A 488 -32.54 28.49 5.88
N GLY A 489 -31.30 28.43 6.35
CA GLY A 489 -30.95 28.13 7.74
C GLY A 489 -31.02 26.64 8.11
N LYS A 490 -31.13 25.75 7.12
CA LYS A 490 -31.14 24.30 7.36
C LYS A 490 -29.72 23.74 7.36
N ASN A 491 -29.36 22.97 8.38
CA ASN A 491 -28.07 22.31 8.47
C ASN A 491 -27.97 21.18 7.43
N LYS A 492 -26.90 21.22 6.63
CA LYS A 492 -26.62 20.25 5.58
C LYS A 492 -25.40 19.40 5.92
N HIS A 493 -25.40 18.18 5.39
CA HIS A 493 -24.32 17.22 5.47
C HIS A 493 -24.02 16.67 4.09
N LEU A 494 -22.76 16.28 3.89
CA LEU A 494 -22.27 15.55 2.73
C LEU A 494 -22.16 14.08 3.11
N LEU A 495 -22.88 13.21 2.40
CA LEU A 495 -22.68 11.77 2.45
C LEU A 495 -21.91 11.34 1.21
N LEU A 496 -20.77 10.67 1.38
CA LEU A 496 -19.94 10.09 0.32
C LEU A 496 -19.95 8.57 0.45
N VAL A 497 -19.93 7.85 -0.68
CA VAL A 497 -19.83 6.38 -0.74
C VAL A 497 -19.06 5.95 -1.99
N SER A 498 -18.51 4.73 -1.97
CA SER A 498 -18.01 4.06 -3.18
C SER A 498 -18.79 2.77 -3.47
N PRO A 499 -19.57 2.72 -4.57
CA PRO A 499 -20.25 1.50 -5.00
C PRO A 499 -19.30 0.39 -5.44
N VAL A 500 -19.64 -0.85 -5.12
CA VAL A 500 -18.93 -2.05 -5.61
C VAL A 500 -19.89 -3.19 -5.92
N GLY A 501 -19.39 -4.18 -6.66
CA GLY A 501 -20.13 -5.36 -7.06
C GLY A 501 -20.69 -5.27 -8.48
N ALA A 502 -21.51 -6.25 -8.86
CA ALA A 502 -21.98 -6.37 -10.23
C ALA A 502 -22.80 -5.15 -10.67
N GLY A 503 -22.39 -4.52 -11.78
CA GLY A 503 -23.07 -3.34 -12.34
C GLY A 503 -22.75 -2.02 -11.65
N ALA A 504 -21.96 -2.03 -10.57
CA ALA A 504 -21.51 -0.82 -9.90
C ALA A 504 -20.51 -0.05 -10.76
N ASP A 505 -20.64 1.27 -10.73
CA ASP A 505 -19.62 2.20 -11.18
C ASP A 505 -18.75 2.56 -9.97
N VAL A 506 -17.47 2.21 -10.00
CA VAL A 506 -16.59 2.30 -8.84
C VAL A 506 -15.97 3.69 -8.80
N GLU A 507 -16.76 4.64 -8.31
CA GLU A 507 -16.41 6.05 -8.14
C GLU A 507 -16.80 6.56 -6.76
N VAL A 508 -16.48 7.82 -6.47
CA VAL A 508 -17.06 8.51 -5.31
C VAL A 508 -18.35 9.24 -5.68
N PHE A 509 -19.45 8.70 -5.18
CA PHE A 509 -20.77 9.31 -5.27
C PHE A 509 -21.10 10.06 -3.99
N TYR A 510 -21.88 11.14 -4.14
CA TYR A 510 -22.31 11.94 -3.00
C TYR A 510 -23.75 12.41 -3.07
N TRP A 511 -24.27 12.73 -1.89
CA TRP A 511 -25.49 13.50 -1.69
C TRP A 511 -25.26 14.64 -0.71
N ILE A 512 -25.96 15.75 -0.92
CA ILE A 512 -26.16 16.80 0.09
C ILE A 512 -27.55 16.58 0.70
N GLY A 513 -27.66 16.64 2.03
CA GLY A 513 -28.93 16.36 2.70
C GLY A 513 -28.95 16.76 4.17
N GLU A 514 -30.04 16.41 4.84
CA GLU A 514 -30.28 16.64 6.26
C GLU A 514 -30.05 15.34 7.06
N LEU A 515 -29.30 15.44 8.16
CA LEU A 515 -29.15 14.36 9.13
C LEU A 515 -30.31 14.42 10.14
N ASP A 516 -31.11 13.35 10.20
CA ASP A 516 -32.02 13.13 11.32
C ASP A 516 -31.27 12.38 12.42
N LYS A 517 -30.72 13.15 13.37
CA LYS A 517 -29.97 12.61 14.53
C LYS A 517 -30.82 11.71 15.43
N ARG A 518 -32.16 11.88 15.45
CA ARG A 518 -33.04 11.09 16.33
C ARG A 518 -33.18 9.65 15.83
N ASN A 519 -33.41 9.49 14.53
CA ASN A 519 -33.54 8.16 13.91
C ASN A 519 -32.20 7.63 13.36
N LEU A 520 -31.19 8.49 13.28
CA LEU A 520 -29.90 8.23 12.66
C LEU A 520 -30.08 7.81 11.19
N SER A 521 -30.70 8.70 10.43
CA SER A 521 -31.01 8.52 9.00
C SER A 521 -30.66 9.78 8.22
N PHE A 522 -30.44 9.63 6.91
CA PHE A 522 -30.08 10.72 6.02
C PHE A 522 -31.15 10.96 4.96
N TYR A 523 -31.55 12.23 4.83
CA TYR A 523 -32.54 12.70 3.87
C TYR A 523 -31.87 13.55 2.81
N PRO A 524 -31.57 12.99 1.61
CA PRO A 524 -30.91 13.75 0.57
C PRO A 524 -31.84 14.81 -0.03
N ASP A 525 -31.27 15.93 -0.46
CA ASP A 525 -32.01 17.00 -1.15
C ASP A 525 -32.46 16.59 -2.56
N GLN A 526 -31.81 15.57 -3.11
CA GLN A 526 -32.11 14.99 -4.41
C GLN A 526 -31.98 13.46 -4.36
N GLU A 527 -32.79 12.75 -5.14
CA GLU A 527 -32.79 11.29 -5.13
C GLU A 527 -31.51 10.70 -5.76
N GLU A 528 -31.16 11.19 -6.95
CA GLU A 528 -29.99 10.71 -7.69
C GLU A 528 -28.69 11.24 -7.08
N ALA A 529 -27.72 10.35 -6.88
CA ALA A 529 -26.38 10.70 -6.41
C ALA A 529 -25.65 11.56 -7.45
N GLN A 530 -24.62 12.28 -7.02
CA GLN A 530 -23.74 13.01 -7.91
C GLN A 530 -22.32 12.48 -7.82
N LEU A 531 -21.60 12.45 -8.94
CA LEU A 531 -20.17 12.21 -8.95
C LEU A 531 -19.42 13.43 -8.42
N ILE A 532 -18.50 13.26 -7.49
CA ILE A 532 -17.64 14.37 -7.02
C ILE A 532 -16.51 14.67 -8.01
N ASP A 533 -15.99 13.61 -8.64
CA ASP A 533 -14.97 13.60 -9.68
C ASP A 533 -15.55 12.94 -10.93
N VAL A 534 -15.23 13.45 -12.12
CA VAL A 534 -15.74 12.93 -13.40
C VAL A 534 -14.68 12.21 -14.23
N GLY A 535 -13.51 11.93 -13.65
CA GLY A 535 -12.57 10.93 -14.15
C GLY A 535 -13.16 9.52 -14.05
N ASP A 536 -12.49 8.55 -14.65
CA ASP A 536 -12.93 7.16 -14.70
C ASP A 536 -11.91 6.26 -13.99
N PHE A 537 -12.38 5.59 -12.96
CA PHE A 537 -11.74 4.64 -12.08
C PHE A 537 -10.53 5.16 -11.30
N HIS A 538 -10.40 6.47 -11.13
CA HIS A 538 -9.22 7.06 -10.47
C HIS A 538 -9.51 7.67 -9.12
N PHE A 539 -10.57 8.46 -8.97
CA PHE A 539 -10.94 9.09 -7.70
C PHE A 539 -11.91 8.16 -6.97
N THR A 540 -11.36 7.25 -6.16
CA THR A 540 -12.16 6.23 -5.46
C THR A 540 -11.82 6.19 -3.98
N GLY A 541 -12.62 5.45 -3.21
CA GLY A 541 -12.37 5.17 -1.81
C GLY A 541 -12.26 6.42 -0.92
N PRO A 542 -13.39 7.10 -0.64
CA PRO A 542 -13.38 8.36 0.07
C PRO A 542 -13.09 8.19 1.56
N SER A 543 -12.33 9.13 2.09
CA SER A 543 -12.22 9.38 3.53
C SER A 543 -12.30 10.87 3.80
N GLY A 544 -12.55 11.27 5.04
CA GLY A 544 -12.55 12.69 5.35
C GLY A 544 -12.62 13.02 6.82
N MET A 545 -12.32 14.28 7.14
CA MET A 545 -12.38 14.85 8.48
C MET A 545 -12.93 16.27 8.45
N ALA A 546 -13.58 16.68 9.53
CA ALA A 546 -13.68 18.09 9.88
C ALA A 546 -12.34 18.49 10.54
N ASP A 547 -11.55 19.32 9.87
CA ASP A 547 -10.25 19.78 10.37
C ASP A 547 -10.42 20.63 11.62
N PRO A 548 -9.96 20.19 12.80
CA PRO A 548 -10.10 20.96 14.02
C PRO A 548 -9.23 22.22 14.03
N GLN A 549 -8.22 22.33 13.16
CA GLN A 549 -7.37 23.53 13.08
C GLN A 549 -8.04 24.67 12.32
N THR A 550 -8.71 24.38 11.20
CA THR A 550 -9.30 25.44 10.36
C THR A 550 -10.83 25.42 10.30
N GLY A 551 -11.48 24.36 10.79
CA GLY A 551 -12.92 24.14 10.63
C GLY A 551 -13.36 23.79 9.20
N ARG A 552 -12.43 23.43 8.31
CA ARG A 552 -12.73 23.01 6.93
C ARG A 552 -13.04 21.52 6.92
N ASN A 553 -13.88 21.06 6.00
CA ASN A 553 -13.98 19.64 5.73
C ASN A 553 -12.96 19.26 4.67
N ILE A 554 -12.15 18.25 4.97
CA ILE A 554 -11.09 17.76 4.09
C ILE A 554 -11.42 16.33 3.69
N VAL A 555 -11.41 16.06 2.38
CA VAL A 555 -11.62 14.75 1.77
C VAL A 555 -10.29 14.25 1.21
N PHE A 556 -10.05 12.95 1.36
CA PHE A 556 -8.93 12.20 0.81
C PHE A 556 -9.48 11.03 -0.01
N THR A 557 -8.75 10.65 -1.05
CA THR A 557 -9.07 9.52 -1.92
C THR A 557 -7.81 8.81 -2.38
N ILE A 558 -7.95 7.59 -2.86
CA ILE A 558 -6.92 6.99 -3.70
C ILE A 558 -7.04 7.57 -5.11
N ALA A 559 -5.89 7.69 -5.76
CA ALA A 559 -5.74 7.82 -7.20
C ALA A 559 -5.27 6.47 -7.78
N GLN A 560 -6.20 5.62 -8.19
CA GLN A 560 -5.86 4.29 -8.69
C GLN A 560 -5.02 4.36 -9.97
N GLY A 561 -4.22 3.33 -10.19
CA GLY A 561 -3.28 3.22 -11.31
C GLY A 561 -3.85 2.32 -12.40
N ASP A 562 -3.54 2.62 -13.66
CA ASP A 562 -3.97 1.82 -14.83
C ASP A 562 -2.93 0.79 -15.29
N ARG A 563 -1.86 0.60 -14.52
CA ARG A 563 -0.75 -0.26 -14.93
C ARG A 563 -1.14 -1.73 -14.94
N THR A 564 -0.42 -2.51 -15.75
CA THR A 564 -0.45 -3.97 -15.64
C THR A 564 0.39 -4.41 -14.45
N SER A 565 0.12 -5.61 -13.94
CA SER A 565 0.94 -6.23 -12.90
C SER A 565 2.42 -6.39 -13.29
N GLU A 566 2.74 -6.48 -14.59
CA GLU A 566 4.14 -6.47 -15.07
C GLU A 566 4.79 -5.11 -14.83
N LEU A 567 4.12 -4.02 -15.23
CA LEU A 567 4.64 -2.66 -15.03
C LEU A 567 4.73 -2.30 -13.54
N GLU A 568 3.80 -2.78 -12.71
CA GLU A 568 3.84 -2.64 -11.25
C GLU A 568 5.01 -3.42 -10.63
N TYR A 569 5.29 -4.62 -11.13
CA TYR A 569 6.47 -5.39 -10.73
C TYR A 569 7.75 -4.63 -11.04
N GLN A 570 7.86 -4.09 -12.26
CA GLN A 570 9.02 -3.35 -12.74
C GLN A 570 9.20 -1.99 -12.07
N SER A 571 8.11 -1.30 -11.70
CA SER A 571 8.18 -0.02 -10.98
C SER A 571 8.47 -0.21 -9.49
N GLY A 572 8.06 -1.34 -8.90
CA GLY A 572 8.20 -1.59 -7.47
C GLY A 572 7.20 -0.82 -6.60
N TRP A 573 6.20 -0.19 -7.20
CA TRP A 573 5.13 0.52 -6.50
C TRP A 573 3.82 0.51 -7.29
N ALA A 574 2.70 0.60 -6.58
CA ALA A 574 1.36 0.70 -7.17
C ALA A 574 0.50 1.69 -6.37
N HIS A 575 -0.20 2.56 -7.11
CA HIS A 575 -1.13 3.58 -6.63
C HIS A 575 -0.50 4.71 -5.79
N ASN A 576 -1.30 5.74 -5.52
CA ASN A 576 -0.99 6.88 -4.64
C ASN A 576 -2.30 7.50 -4.16
N ALA A 577 -2.26 8.40 -3.18
CA ALA A 577 -3.40 9.24 -2.83
C ALA A 577 -3.67 10.30 -3.92
N GLY A 578 -4.91 10.78 -4.01
CA GLY A 578 -5.22 12.06 -4.63
C GLY A 578 -4.78 13.24 -3.74
N LEU A 579 -4.93 14.47 -4.23
CA LEU A 579 -4.69 15.67 -3.41
C LEU A 579 -5.73 15.79 -2.29
N PRO A 580 -5.37 16.32 -1.11
CA PRO A 580 -6.35 16.67 -0.09
C PRO A 580 -7.28 17.79 -0.58
N LEU A 581 -8.60 17.59 -0.45
CA LEU A 581 -9.61 18.49 -0.99
C LEU A 581 -10.43 19.14 0.12
N SER A 582 -10.54 20.47 0.09
CA SER A 582 -11.52 21.21 0.87
C SER A 582 -12.90 21.11 0.21
N VAL A 583 -13.91 20.66 0.96
CA VAL A 583 -15.30 20.60 0.51
C VAL A 583 -16.21 21.51 1.33
N TYR A 584 -17.14 22.21 0.67
CA TYR A 584 -18.00 23.21 1.31
C TYR A 584 -19.36 23.34 0.61
N LEU A 585 -20.37 23.88 1.31
CA LEU A 585 -21.65 24.22 0.69
C LEU A 585 -21.55 25.58 0.00
N ARG A 586 -21.80 25.60 -1.31
CA ARG A 586 -21.86 26.85 -2.08
C ARG A 586 -23.17 27.58 -1.81
N GLU A 587 -23.15 28.87 -2.11
CA GLU A 587 -24.31 29.75 -2.01
C GLU A 587 -25.51 29.35 -2.89
N ASP A 588 -25.27 28.64 -3.99
CA ASP A 588 -26.30 28.12 -4.89
C ASP A 588 -26.84 26.74 -4.45
N GLY A 589 -26.31 26.18 -3.35
CA GLY A 589 -26.69 24.88 -2.81
C GLY A 589 -25.90 23.69 -3.36
N ARG A 590 -24.98 23.91 -4.31
CA ARG A 590 -24.10 22.85 -4.85
C ARG A 590 -22.91 22.58 -3.93
N LEU A 591 -22.25 21.44 -4.15
CA LEU A 591 -20.97 21.14 -3.49
C LEU A 591 -19.87 22.00 -4.10
N GLY A 592 -19.09 22.65 -3.25
CA GLY A 592 -17.82 23.28 -3.60
C GLY A 592 -16.68 22.31 -3.32
N ILE A 593 -15.73 22.22 -4.25
CA ILE A 593 -14.56 21.33 -4.18
C ILE A 593 -13.32 22.08 -4.67
N GLU A 594 -12.31 22.19 -3.80
CA GLU A 594 -11.04 22.85 -4.11
C GLU A 594 -9.87 22.16 -3.42
N PRO A 595 -8.68 22.08 -4.05
CA PRO A 595 -7.47 21.64 -3.37
C PRO A 595 -7.18 22.50 -2.16
N ILE A 596 -6.63 21.89 -1.09
CA ILE A 596 -6.26 22.66 0.09
C ILE A 596 -5.23 23.76 -0.27
N ARG A 597 -5.42 24.96 0.28
CA ARG A 597 -4.55 26.12 0.01
C ARG A 597 -3.09 25.90 0.45
N GLU A 598 -2.86 24.97 1.37
CA GLU A 598 -1.54 24.64 1.91
C GLU A 598 -0.59 24.14 0.80
N LEU A 599 -1.11 23.51 -0.26
CA LEU A 599 -0.34 23.08 -1.43
C LEU A 599 0.42 24.22 -2.12
N GLN A 600 -0.01 25.48 -1.94
CA GLN A 600 0.70 26.64 -2.47
C GLN A 600 2.11 26.80 -1.88
N SER A 601 2.40 26.17 -0.73
CA SER A 601 3.75 26.12 -0.15
C SER A 601 4.76 25.40 -1.05
N LEU A 602 4.30 24.51 -1.94
CA LEU A 602 5.13 23.79 -2.90
C LEU A 602 5.47 24.62 -4.14
N ARG A 603 4.83 25.78 -4.35
CA ARG A 603 5.09 26.63 -5.52
C ARG A 603 6.56 27.04 -5.55
N GLY A 604 7.23 26.64 -6.61
CA GLY A 604 8.57 27.07 -7.01
C GLY A 604 8.52 28.27 -7.95
N GLN A 605 9.31 28.22 -9.01
CA GLN A 605 9.37 29.31 -9.98
C GLN A 605 8.04 29.46 -10.72
N LYS A 606 7.53 30.70 -10.79
CA LYS A 606 6.43 31.02 -11.70
C LYS A 606 6.95 31.05 -13.13
N ARG A 607 6.54 30.09 -13.96
CA ARG A 607 7.00 29.90 -15.34
C ARG A 607 6.31 30.82 -16.33
N LEU A 608 5.03 31.10 -16.07
CA LEU A 608 4.21 31.91 -16.95
C LEU A 608 3.17 32.69 -16.14
N SER A 609 2.87 33.89 -16.63
CA SER A 609 1.73 34.69 -16.19
C SER A 609 1.29 35.53 -17.39
N LEU A 610 0.07 35.29 -17.86
CA LEU A 610 -0.51 36.03 -18.98
C LEU A 610 -1.97 36.36 -18.74
N ARG A 611 -2.47 37.38 -19.44
CA ARG A 611 -3.85 37.88 -19.35
C ARG A 611 -4.31 38.33 -20.73
N ASP A 612 -5.58 38.09 -21.02
CA ASP A 612 -6.29 38.55 -22.21
C ASP A 612 -5.51 38.34 -23.53
N MET A 613 -5.20 37.08 -23.83
CA MET A 613 -4.46 36.68 -25.05
C MET A 613 -5.29 35.75 -25.93
N SER A 614 -5.12 35.85 -27.25
CA SER A 614 -5.63 34.82 -28.16
C SER A 614 -4.91 33.48 -27.93
N LEU A 615 -5.52 32.37 -28.38
CA LEU A 615 -4.90 31.05 -28.30
C LEU A 615 -3.50 31.02 -28.94
N ALA A 616 -3.32 31.70 -30.07
CA ALA A 616 -2.05 31.72 -30.79
C ALA A 616 -0.94 32.47 -30.02
N GLU A 617 -1.28 33.59 -29.39
CA GLU A 617 -0.34 34.36 -28.56
C GLU A 617 0.04 33.59 -27.29
N ALA A 618 -0.94 33.01 -26.60
CA ALA A 618 -0.69 32.17 -25.43
C ALA A 618 0.20 30.96 -25.78
N ASN A 619 -0.09 30.26 -26.87
CA ASN A 619 0.73 29.13 -27.34
C ASN A 619 2.13 29.53 -27.81
N HIS A 620 2.34 30.77 -28.28
CA HIS A 620 3.69 31.24 -28.58
C HIS A 620 4.56 31.30 -27.32
N LEU A 621 3.99 31.77 -26.20
CA LEU A 621 4.68 31.85 -24.92
C LEU A 621 4.85 30.48 -24.24
N LEU A 622 3.89 29.56 -24.42
CA LEU A 622 3.95 28.22 -23.83
C LEU A 622 5.05 27.32 -24.41
N LYS A 623 5.60 27.64 -25.59
CA LYS A 623 6.67 26.84 -26.22
C LYS A 623 7.90 26.64 -25.34
N ASP A 624 8.18 27.61 -24.47
CA ASP A 624 9.34 27.61 -23.57
C ASP A 624 8.98 27.10 -22.15
N VAL A 625 7.72 26.71 -21.92
CA VAL A 625 7.26 26.13 -20.66
C VAL A 625 7.29 24.61 -20.78
N GLN A 626 8.11 23.98 -19.94
CA GLN A 626 8.24 22.53 -19.85
C GLN A 626 8.21 22.11 -18.38
N GLY A 627 7.54 21.01 -18.07
CA GLY A 627 7.55 20.40 -16.74
C GLY A 627 6.62 19.19 -16.61
N ASP A 628 6.98 18.30 -15.69
CA ASP A 628 6.18 17.15 -15.24
C ASP A 628 5.64 17.32 -13.81
N MET A 629 5.93 18.45 -13.17
CA MET A 629 5.44 18.86 -11.85
C MET A 629 5.02 20.34 -11.89
N LEU A 630 3.76 20.61 -12.20
CA LEU A 630 3.22 21.94 -12.43
C LEU A 630 1.89 22.16 -11.71
N GLU A 631 1.69 23.38 -11.22
CA GLU A 631 0.37 23.92 -10.91
C GLU A 631 0.00 24.92 -12.01
N ILE A 632 -1.18 24.77 -12.59
CA ILE A 632 -1.68 25.61 -13.68
C ILE A 632 -3.05 26.16 -13.27
N GLN A 633 -3.19 27.48 -13.25
CA GLN A 633 -4.48 28.15 -13.11
C GLN A 633 -4.82 28.79 -14.46
N LEU A 634 -5.97 28.43 -15.03
CA LEU A 634 -6.37 28.78 -16.39
C LEU A 634 -7.83 29.23 -16.42
N GLU A 635 -8.10 30.36 -17.08
CA GLU A 635 -9.46 30.82 -17.38
C GLU A 635 -9.61 31.04 -18.88
N LEU A 636 -10.62 30.39 -19.46
CA LEU A 636 -10.93 30.38 -20.89
C LEU A 636 -12.33 30.92 -21.13
N GLU A 637 -12.42 31.94 -21.99
CA GLU A 637 -13.69 32.50 -22.47
C GLU A 637 -13.99 31.94 -23.87
N PRO A 638 -15.10 31.20 -24.05
CA PRO A 638 -15.49 30.67 -25.34
C PRO A 638 -16.08 31.77 -26.22
N GLU A 639 -15.24 32.49 -26.97
CA GLU A 639 -15.64 33.46 -28.01
C GLU A 639 -16.23 32.76 -29.24
N GLY A 640 -17.18 31.82 -29.03
CA GLY A 640 -17.82 31.00 -30.08
C GLY A 640 -17.21 29.61 -30.27
N ALA A 641 -16.17 29.22 -29.52
CA ALA A 641 -15.64 27.87 -29.54
C ALA A 641 -16.61 26.84 -28.93
N SER A 642 -16.77 25.68 -29.58
CA SER A 642 -17.57 24.56 -29.06
C SER A 642 -16.83 23.79 -27.96
N ARG A 643 -15.51 23.71 -28.09
CA ARG A 643 -14.62 22.99 -27.17
C ARG A 643 -13.35 23.79 -26.93
N LEU A 644 -12.90 23.82 -25.68
CA LEU A 644 -11.66 24.47 -25.28
C LEU A 644 -10.99 23.68 -24.17
N GLY A 645 -9.67 23.76 -24.11
CA GLY A 645 -8.90 22.99 -23.17
C GLY A 645 -7.41 23.26 -23.21
N ILE A 646 -6.68 22.33 -22.61
CA ILE A 646 -5.21 22.34 -22.52
C ILE A 646 -4.70 20.92 -22.69
N LYS A 647 -3.66 20.79 -23.50
CA LYS A 647 -2.85 19.60 -23.61
C LYS A 647 -1.71 19.68 -22.60
N VAL A 648 -1.53 18.61 -21.85
CA VAL A 648 -0.42 18.42 -20.91
C VAL A 648 0.42 17.22 -21.32
N ARG A 649 1.65 17.14 -20.80
CA ARG A 649 2.59 16.06 -21.11
C ARG A 649 2.73 15.83 -22.61
N ARG A 650 2.85 16.93 -23.35
CA ARG A 650 2.94 16.92 -24.81
C ARG A 650 4.39 16.75 -25.25
N SER A 651 4.69 15.77 -26.10
CA SER A 651 6.01 15.68 -26.76
C SER A 651 6.19 16.82 -27.78
N PRO A 652 7.42 17.18 -28.20
CA PRO A 652 7.64 18.31 -29.11
C PRO A 652 6.89 18.19 -30.45
N ASP A 653 6.84 16.99 -31.01
CA ASP A 653 6.08 16.64 -32.21
C ASP A 653 4.59 16.37 -31.95
N GLY A 654 4.18 16.32 -30.68
CA GLY A 654 2.83 16.03 -30.24
C GLY A 654 2.42 14.57 -30.47
N GLU A 655 3.36 13.63 -30.63
CA GLU A 655 3.08 12.19 -30.68
C GLU A 655 2.41 11.66 -29.40
N GLU A 656 2.94 12.07 -28.23
CA GLU A 656 2.31 11.85 -26.92
C GLU A 656 1.69 13.15 -26.40
N GLU A 657 0.46 13.09 -25.90
CA GLU A 657 -0.26 14.19 -25.24
C GLU A 657 -1.48 13.67 -24.45
N THR A 658 -1.88 14.41 -23.42
CA THR A 658 -3.16 14.24 -22.73
C THR A 658 -3.94 15.55 -22.85
N LEU A 659 -5.15 15.53 -23.40
CA LEU A 659 -5.97 16.73 -23.58
C LEU A 659 -7.06 16.78 -22.52
N LEU A 660 -7.03 17.80 -21.67
CA LEU A 660 -8.16 18.19 -20.81
C LEU A 660 -9.00 19.22 -21.55
N PHE A 661 -10.30 19.04 -21.66
CA PHE A 661 -11.18 19.99 -22.34
C PHE A 661 -12.58 20.02 -21.77
N TYR A 662 -13.29 21.11 -22.04
CA TYR A 662 -14.71 21.23 -21.81
C TYR A 662 -15.45 21.37 -23.14
N ASP A 663 -16.59 20.70 -23.24
CA ASP A 663 -17.49 20.74 -24.39
C ASP A 663 -18.80 21.45 -24.02
N TRP A 664 -19.01 22.66 -24.55
CA TRP A 664 -20.22 23.45 -24.31
C TRP A 664 -21.45 22.87 -25.00
N THR A 665 -21.29 22.01 -26.01
CA THR A 665 -22.43 21.40 -26.71
C THR A 665 -23.08 20.30 -25.90
N THR A 666 -22.31 19.66 -25.01
CA THR A 666 -22.74 18.53 -24.16
C THR A 666 -22.62 18.82 -22.67
N SER A 667 -22.21 20.03 -22.26
CA SER A 667 -21.91 20.41 -20.88
C SER A 667 -21.02 19.38 -20.16
N THR A 668 -19.91 19.01 -20.79
CA THR A 668 -19.05 17.90 -20.32
C THR A 668 -17.61 18.35 -20.13
N LEU A 669 -17.04 18.06 -18.96
CA LEU A 669 -15.60 18.12 -18.70
C LEU A 669 -15.00 16.74 -19.01
N ALA A 670 -13.93 16.70 -19.80
CA ALA A 670 -13.36 15.45 -20.29
C ALA A 670 -11.82 15.48 -20.38
N ALA A 671 -11.24 14.27 -20.39
CA ALA A 671 -9.83 14.02 -20.67
C ALA A 671 -9.71 13.01 -21.81
N ASP A 672 -9.02 13.39 -22.89
CA ASP A 672 -8.63 12.49 -23.97
C ASP A 672 -7.22 11.95 -23.71
N ARG A 673 -7.16 10.63 -23.48
CA ARG A 673 -5.98 9.84 -23.17
C ARG A 673 -5.53 8.95 -24.33
N THR A 674 -6.14 9.07 -25.50
CA THR A 674 -5.86 8.21 -26.66
C THR A 674 -4.42 8.29 -27.15
N ARG A 675 -3.74 9.40 -26.84
CA ARG A 675 -2.35 9.68 -27.19
C ARG A 675 -1.45 9.88 -25.98
N THR A 676 -1.88 9.50 -24.77
CA THR A 676 -1.10 9.75 -23.54
C THR A 676 0.21 8.96 -23.49
N THR A 677 0.26 7.79 -24.13
CA THR A 677 1.43 6.92 -24.11
C THR A 677 1.57 6.07 -25.36
N LEU A 678 2.81 5.91 -25.82
CA LEU A 678 3.24 4.97 -26.85
C LEU A 678 3.69 3.64 -26.24
N HIS A 679 3.78 3.54 -24.90
CA HIS A 679 4.21 2.30 -24.26
C HIS A 679 3.19 1.18 -24.53
N PRO A 680 3.60 0.05 -25.15
CA PRO A 680 2.66 -0.99 -25.57
C PRO A 680 1.99 -1.71 -24.37
N GLY A 681 2.63 -1.68 -23.20
CA GLY A 681 2.10 -2.31 -21.98
C GLY A 681 1.17 -1.42 -21.15
N GLU A 682 1.11 -0.11 -21.41
CA GLU A 682 0.27 0.81 -20.64
C GLU A 682 -1.20 0.76 -21.11
N LYS A 683 -2.14 0.73 -20.15
CA LYS A 683 -3.58 0.65 -20.43
C LYS A 683 -4.29 2.00 -20.51
N CYS A 684 -3.64 3.07 -20.04
CA CYS A 684 -4.19 4.43 -20.04
C CYS A 684 -4.53 4.90 -21.47
N ARG A 685 -5.81 4.81 -21.85
CA ARG A 685 -6.33 5.10 -23.20
C ARG A 685 -7.77 5.57 -23.12
N GLY A 686 -8.31 6.05 -24.26
CA GLY A 686 -9.71 6.42 -24.39
C GLY A 686 -10.01 7.84 -23.93
N ILE A 687 -11.30 8.19 -23.93
CA ILE A 687 -11.80 9.48 -23.45
C ILE A 687 -12.67 9.19 -22.22
N GLN A 688 -12.43 9.92 -21.14
CA GLN A 688 -13.23 9.89 -19.93
C GLN A 688 -13.76 11.29 -19.62
N GLY A 689 -14.79 11.39 -18.79
CA GLY A 689 -15.39 12.66 -18.43
C GLY A 689 -16.83 12.52 -17.98
N GLY A 690 -17.41 13.65 -17.61
CA GLY A 690 -18.77 13.69 -17.11
C GLY A 690 -19.36 15.10 -17.12
N ARG A 691 -20.65 15.15 -16.79
CA ARG A 691 -21.44 16.38 -16.89
C ARG A 691 -20.97 17.43 -15.87
N LEU A 692 -20.76 18.64 -16.36
CA LEU A 692 -20.48 19.84 -15.58
C LEU A 692 -21.25 21.00 -16.20
N GLU A 693 -22.14 21.63 -15.44
CA GLU A 693 -22.88 22.81 -15.89
C GLU A 693 -22.20 24.09 -15.40
N LEU A 694 -21.78 24.94 -16.34
CA LEU A 694 -21.10 26.21 -16.04
C LEU A 694 -22.04 27.42 -15.91
N ASP A 695 -23.33 27.27 -16.24
CA ASP A 695 -24.35 28.34 -16.12
C ASP A 695 -23.96 29.68 -16.80
N GLY A 696 -23.21 29.60 -17.90
CA GLY A 696 -22.73 30.76 -18.66
C GLY A 696 -21.44 31.40 -18.15
N GLU A 697 -20.80 30.82 -17.13
CA GLU A 697 -19.46 31.23 -16.70
C GLU A 697 -18.37 30.80 -17.68
N ASN A 698 -17.24 31.52 -17.64
CA ASN A 698 -15.99 31.08 -18.24
C ASN A 698 -15.54 29.75 -17.62
N LEU A 699 -14.85 28.93 -18.42
CA LEU A 699 -14.22 27.73 -17.89
C LEU A 699 -12.99 28.15 -17.08
N LYS A 700 -12.99 27.82 -15.78
CA LYS A 700 -11.85 28.00 -14.88
C LYS A 700 -11.32 26.64 -14.49
N LEU A 701 -10.07 26.36 -14.83
CA LEU A 701 -9.38 25.12 -14.47
C LEU A 701 -8.25 25.45 -13.50
N HIS A 702 -8.26 24.79 -12.35
CA HIS A 702 -7.11 24.68 -11.45
C HIS A 702 -6.54 23.28 -11.63
N ILE A 703 -5.37 23.14 -12.26
CA ILE A 703 -4.81 21.87 -12.66
C ILE A 703 -3.52 21.63 -11.87
N TYR A 704 -3.38 20.44 -11.32
CA TYR A 704 -2.16 19.93 -10.74
C TYR A 704 -1.67 18.78 -11.62
N LEU A 705 -0.49 18.95 -12.21
CA LEU A 705 0.20 17.98 -13.04
C LEU A 705 1.42 17.43 -12.30
N ASP A 706 1.38 16.18 -11.90
CA ASP A 706 2.52 15.45 -11.34
C ASP A 706 3.00 14.38 -12.35
N ARG A 707 4.07 13.67 -12.03
CA ARG A 707 4.76 12.76 -12.96
C ARG A 707 3.87 11.69 -13.59
N SER A 708 2.83 11.23 -12.91
CA SER A 708 1.78 10.42 -13.55
C SER A 708 0.35 10.76 -13.12
N MET A 709 0.14 11.97 -12.65
CA MET A 709 -1.16 12.45 -12.18
C MET A 709 -1.55 13.73 -12.89
N VAL A 710 -2.81 13.82 -13.27
CA VAL A 710 -3.45 15.09 -13.63
C VAL A 710 -4.75 15.19 -12.85
N GLU A 711 -4.84 16.17 -11.98
CA GLU A 711 -6.08 16.52 -11.27
C GLU A 711 -6.50 17.93 -11.71
N ALA A 712 -7.71 18.07 -12.25
CA ALA A 712 -8.26 19.34 -12.71
C ALA A 712 -9.56 19.68 -11.99
N TYR A 713 -9.60 20.83 -11.34
CA TYR A 713 -10.78 21.32 -10.61
C TYR A 713 -11.42 22.44 -11.41
N ALA A 714 -12.63 22.19 -11.89
CA ALA A 714 -13.33 23.09 -12.79
C ALA A 714 -14.36 23.93 -12.03
N ASN A 715 -14.18 25.26 -12.06
CA ASN A 715 -15.04 26.28 -11.43
C ASN A 715 -15.31 26.06 -9.93
N GLY A 716 -14.51 25.22 -9.26
CA GLY A 716 -14.75 24.78 -7.88
C GLY A 716 -16.03 23.93 -7.71
N LEU A 717 -16.49 23.26 -8.77
CA LEU A 717 -17.74 22.49 -8.83
C LEU A 717 -17.53 20.98 -9.00
N LYS A 718 -16.57 20.57 -9.83
CA LYS A 718 -16.20 19.16 -10.08
C LYS A 718 -14.70 19.05 -10.23
N SER A 719 -14.16 17.90 -9.87
CA SER A 719 -12.81 17.49 -10.25
C SER A 719 -12.83 16.52 -11.42
N LEU A 720 -11.70 16.39 -12.11
CA LEU A 720 -11.40 15.28 -13.01
C LEU A 720 -10.00 14.79 -12.66
N THR A 721 -9.92 13.57 -12.17
CA THR A 721 -8.67 12.89 -11.81
C THR A 721 -8.29 11.88 -12.88
N THR A 722 -7.04 11.90 -13.32
CA THR A 722 -6.54 10.91 -14.28
C THR A 722 -5.07 10.57 -14.14
N ARG A 723 -4.72 9.34 -14.53
CA ARG A 723 -3.34 8.88 -14.64
C ARG A 723 -2.78 9.16 -16.02
N VAL A 724 -1.49 9.51 -16.06
CA VAL A 724 -0.75 9.70 -17.32
C VAL A 724 0.61 9.02 -17.24
N TYR A 725 0.94 8.16 -18.21
CA TYR A 725 2.21 7.42 -18.22
C TYR A 725 2.95 7.58 -19.56
N PRO A 726 3.34 8.80 -19.94
CA PRO A 726 4.03 9.01 -21.21
C PRO A 726 5.35 8.24 -21.24
N SER A 727 5.62 7.56 -22.35
CA SER A 727 6.83 6.76 -22.51
C SER A 727 8.05 7.62 -22.82
N ARG A 728 7.85 8.77 -23.48
CA ARG A 728 8.90 9.69 -23.85
C ARG A 728 9.21 10.66 -22.72
N GLN A 729 10.50 10.76 -22.38
CA GLN A 729 10.97 11.65 -21.32
C GLN A 729 10.88 13.14 -21.71
N ASP A 730 10.78 13.45 -23.01
CA ASP A 730 10.62 14.81 -23.54
C ASP A 730 9.15 15.26 -23.63
N ALA A 731 8.19 14.44 -23.18
CA ALA A 731 6.77 14.76 -23.09
C ALA A 731 6.47 15.71 -21.90
N LEU A 732 6.99 16.94 -22.00
CA LEU A 732 6.96 17.96 -20.95
C LEU A 732 6.22 19.24 -21.35
N GLY A 733 5.76 19.34 -22.60
CA GLY A 733 5.16 20.55 -23.15
C GLY A 733 3.69 20.73 -22.78
N LEU A 734 3.22 21.95 -22.99
CA LEU A 734 1.83 22.39 -22.82
C LEU A 734 1.32 23.06 -24.11
N GLU A 735 0.02 22.96 -24.39
CA GLU A 735 -0.62 23.66 -25.51
C GLU A 735 -2.09 23.98 -25.15
N ILE A 736 -2.52 25.23 -25.23
CA ILE A 736 -3.94 25.57 -25.17
C ILE A 736 -4.58 25.16 -26.50
N TRP A 737 -5.69 24.45 -26.41
CA TRP A 737 -6.38 23.86 -27.54
C TRP A 737 -7.83 24.35 -27.62
N GLY A 738 -8.35 24.47 -28.85
CA GLY A 738 -9.72 24.89 -29.07
C GLY A 738 -10.28 24.63 -30.47
N GLU A 739 -11.57 24.34 -30.54
CA GLU A 739 -12.36 24.26 -31.77
C GLU A 739 -13.14 25.58 -31.98
N GLY A 740 -12.47 26.60 -32.52
CA GLY A 740 -13.04 27.92 -32.78
C GLY A 740 -12.18 29.05 -32.24
N THR A 741 -12.79 30.23 -32.06
CA THR A 741 -12.16 31.40 -31.45
C THR A 741 -12.40 31.42 -29.94
N ALA A 742 -11.36 31.78 -29.19
CA ALA A 742 -11.43 31.89 -27.74
C ALA A 742 -10.36 32.83 -27.21
N LEU A 743 -10.64 33.36 -26.02
CA LEU A 743 -9.76 34.25 -25.29
C LEU A 743 -9.23 33.54 -24.04
N VAL A 744 -7.91 33.50 -23.89
CA VAL A 744 -7.26 33.10 -22.65
C VAL A 744 -7.29 34.31 -21.72
N LYS A 745 -8.30 34.36 -20.85
CA LYS A 745 -8.50 35.46 -19.89
C LYS A 745 -7.36 35.55 -18.91
N SER A 746 -6.94 34.41 -18.38
CA SER A 746 -5.78 34.32 -17.52
C SER A 746 -5.13 32.95 -17.58
N MET A 747 -3.80 32.92 -17.47
CA MET A 747 -3.07 31.71 -17.20
C MET A 747 -1.88 32.02 -16.30
N ASP A 748 -1.71 31.23 -15.24
CA ASP A 748 -0.56 31.25 -14.35
C ASP A 748 -0.03 29.83 -14.18
N ILE A 749 1.29 29.67 -14.24
CA ILE A 749 1.95 28.36 -14.14
C ILE A 749 3.09 28.46 -13.13
N TRP A 750 3.12 27.54 -12.17
CA TRP A 750 4.21 27.37 -11.22
C TRP A 750 4.82 25.98 -11.36
N GLU A 751 6.13 25.89 -11.25
CA GLU A 751 6.79 24.62 -10.90
C GLU A 751 6.38 24.20 -9.50
N MET A 752 6.20 22.91 -9.28
CA MET A 752 5.88 22.34 -7.97
C MET A 752 7.06 21.56 -7.41
N ARG A 753 7.32 21.73 -6.12
CA ARG A 753 8.33 20.97 -5.38
C ARG A 753 7.75 19.64 -4.90
N SER A 754 8.64 18.69 -4.65
CA SER A 754 8.30 17.42 -4.00
C SER A 754 7.83 17.65 -2.55
N ILE A 755 6.92 16.82 -2.07
CA ILE A 755 6.52 16.77 -0.65
C ILE A 755 7.51 16.00 0.23
N TRP A 756 8.49 15.34 -0.40
CA TRP A 756 9.53 14.58 0.25
C TRP A 756 10.79 15.44 0.36
N GLU A 757 11.30 15.60 1.59
CA GLU A 757 12.52 16.35 1.91
C GLU A 757 13.78 15.47 1.96
#